data_AF-T0K222-F1
#
_entry.id   AF-T0K222-F1
#
_cell.length_a   1.000
_cell.length_b   1.000
_cell.length_c   1.000
_cell.angle_alpha   90.00
_cell.angle_beta   90.00
_cell.angle_gamma   90.00
#
_symmetry.space_group_name_H-M   'P 1'
#
loop_
_entity.id
_entity.type
_entity.pdbx_description
1 polymer ?
#
loop_
_entity_poly.entity_id
_entity_poly.type
_entity_poly.pdbx_seq_one_letter_code
_entity_poly.pdbx_strand_id
1 'polypeptide(L)'
;MAQFSRLRVPDASSRAGETSPSFAQSTAEFDPDSDLELDGAEGDMQFREAELGGGQAYELKSLVNPAGKKDDGGEDDSFSSRRRMSNSTVSSFQLYTPDEECAVVRKFDRRLVLFVALLFMLSFLDRSNIGNARIAGMDEDLQSQPPWDGWYEWTLTAFYIAYIAFEWMSLLWKLIPAHIYVSLIVLSWGLTAALQSVAVSYPMLICLRVLLGIGEAGFTGIPFYLSFFFKREELAFRTAIFISAAPLATTFASSLAWLIISFAEYGPIAPWRLLFLVEGFPSVLVAVAAWHIIPDTPETAPYLTARERKVARLRLRHQKPHRTRSEKKDPGLKLREVVVILCDPMAWLTAAMFFLTNMAYSSLPVFLPKILHEMGHSRLESQGLSAPPYFLAFLFVLLTAHLSDRFQIRSGPIIFHALASAAGYAVLALSEPFGLPPPLRYLAVYPAAIGFFNVVTLTITWSINNQPSETTMKSENPDAKHFLSIPWAAAHIDAPGTVRETASSRFPKQDTEDELFSTTLHTDKTIAAFLTLYKRPSAAYGENMIREVKALLTLRHGVNGYPNVSHGGIVATILDEVIGLVFPVNKINGLIPDGAYMTAYLNTQYVRPVQTPQTILVVATVKKVEGRKYWIEGVIEDKDGQVLAKAESLYVKVKEKL
;
A
#
# COMPACT_ATOMS: atom_id res chain seq x y z
N MET A 1 -83.68 -5.23 -5.30
CA MET A 1 -82.27 -4.79 -5.46
C MET A 1 -81.76 -5.43 -6.76
N ALA A 2 -82.17 -4.94 -7.93
CA ALA A 2 -81.62 -3.75 -8.62
C ALA A 2 -80.19 -4.04 -9.13
N GLN A 3 -80.00 -4.73 -10.28
CA GLN A 3 -80.12 -4.25 -11.70
C GLN A 3 -78.89 -3.43 -12.16
N PHE A 4 -78.36 -3.52 -13.39
CA PHE A 4 -78.68 -4.40 -14.55
C PHE A 4 -77.45 -4.58 -15.51
N SER A 5 -77.13 -5.84 -15.84
CA SER A 5 -76.73 -6.39 -17.17
C SER A 5 -75.74 -5.75 -18.20
N ARG A 6 -74.81 -6.63 -18.65
CA ARG A 6 -74.51 -7.05 -20.06
C ARG A 6 -73.83 -6.14 -21.11
N LEU A 7 -72.67 -6.64 -21.57
CA LEU A 7 -72.25 -6.90 -22.98
C LEU A 7 -72.31 -5.76 -24.04
N ARG A 8 -71.14 -5.41 -24.60
CA ARG A 8 -70.72 -5.73 -25.99
C ARG A 8 -69.28 -5.28 -26.31
N VAL A 9 -68.72 -5.85 -27.37
CA VAL A 9 -67.52 -5.39 -28.12
C VAL A 9 -67.93 -5.37 -29.61
N PRO A 10 -67.52 -4.36 -30.40
CA PRO A 10 -66.72 -4.68 -31.60
C PRO A 10 -65.67 -3.62 -32.03
N ASP A 11 -64.54 -4.13 -32.50
CA ASP A 11 -63.68 -3.75 -33.65
C ASP A 11 -63.45 -2.30 -34.16
N ALA A 12 -62.15 -2.09 -34.46
CA ALA A 12 -61.58 -1.52 -35.69
C ALA A 12 -61.62 -0.01 -36.05
N SER A 13 -60.43 0.61 -35.90
CA SER A 13 -59.64 1.23 -36.98
C SER A 13 -59.66 2.76 -37.28
N SER A 14 -58.43 3.26 -37.44
CA SER A 14 -57.99 4.37 -38.32
C SER A 14 -58.15 5.84 -37.89
N ARG A 15 -57.15 6.64 -38.33
CA ARG A 15 -57.02 8.12 -38.31
C ARG A 15 -56.94 8.76 -36.91
N ALA A 16 -55.75 9.17 -36.48
CA ALA A 16 -54.97 10.36 -36.90
C ALA A 16 -55.36 11.61 -36.09
N GLY A 17 -54.65 11.83 -34.98
CA GLY A 17 -54.74 13.05 -34.18
C GLY A 17 -53.81 14.15 -34.71
N GLU A 18 -54.20 15.40 -34.47
CA GLU A 18 -53.55 16.59 -35.02
C GLU A 18 -52.25 16.96 -34.28
N THR A 19 -51.33 17.62 -34.98
CA THR A 19 -50.05 18.08 -34.43
C THR A 19 -50.19 19.43 -33.72
N SER A 20 -49.94 19.45 -32.40
CA SER A 20 -49.69 20.71 -31.68
C SER A 20 -48.19 21.07 -31.76
N PRO A 21 -47.81 22.29 -32.20
CA PRO A 21 -46.41 22.67 -32.34
C PRO A 21 -45.77 23.00 -30.99
N SER A 22 -44.54 22.52 -30.76
CA SER A 22 -43.73 22.96 -29.62
C SER A 22 -42.24 22.96 -29.97
N PHE A 23 -41.47 23.75 -29.20
CA PHE A 23 -40.05 24.06 -29.36
C PHE A 23 -39.68 24.84 -30.62
N ALA A 24 -39.31 26.11 -30.39
CA ALA A 24 -38.69 26.97 -31.37
C ALA A 24 -37.27 26.48 -31.72
N GLN A 25 -36.89 26.58 -32.99
CA GLN A 25 -35.51 26.41 -33.41
C GLN A 25 -34.70 27.64 -33.00
N SER A 26 -33.68 27.46 -32.16
CA SER A 26 -32.64 28.46 -31.90
C SER A 26 -31.40 28.14 -32.73
N THR A 27 -31.44 28.47 -34.02
CA THR A 27 -30.31 28.37 -34.94
C THR A 27 -29.36 29.55 -34.73
N ALA A 28 -28.36 29.37 -33.88
CA ALA A 28 -27.17 30.21 -33.87
C ALA A 28 -26.14 29.59 -34.83
N GLU A 29 -25.96 30.18 -36.01
CA GLU A 29 -24.82 29.83 -36.87
C GLU A 29 -23.53 30.36 -36.22
N PHE A 30 -22.53 29.48 -36.12
CA PHE A 30 -21.22 29.80 -35.55
C PHE A 30 -20.15 29.68 -36.64
N ASP A 31 -19.39 30.75 -36.85
CA ASP A 31 -18.30 30.78 -37.83
C ASP A 31 -17.08 29.96 -37.32
N PRO A 32 -16.67 28.87 -38.00
CA PRO A 32 -15.62 27.97 -37.52
C PRO A 32 -14.22 28.58 -37.39
N ASP A 33 -13.97 29.74 -38.00
CA ASP A 33 -12.65 30.39 -38.08
C ASP A 33 -12.49 31.64 -37.19
N SER A 34 -13.45 31.90 -36.29
CA SER A 34 -13.32 32.94 -35.26
C SER A 34 -12.35 32.52 -34.13
N ASP A 35 -11.21 33.20 -33.99
CA ASP A 35 -10.29 32.99 -32.87
C ASP A 35 -10.93 33.45 -31.55
N LEU A 36 -10.99 32.56 -30.56
CA LEU A 36 -11.56 32.82 -29.23
C LEU A 36 -10.59 33.64 -28.36
N GLU A 37 -10.44 34.92 -28.69
CA GLU A 37 -9.74 35.89 -27.85
C GLU A 37 -10.68 36.41 -26.76
N LEU A 38 -10.39 36.05 -25.49
CA LEU A 38 -11.00 36.67 -24.32
C LEU A 38 -10.41 38.08 -24.14
N ASP A 39 -11.10 39.06 -24.73
CA ASP A 39 -10.66 40.45 -24.73
C ASP A 39 -11.00 41.16 -23.41
N GLY A 40 -10.00 41.85 -22.85
CA GLY A 40 -10.02 42.39 -21.50
C GLY A 40 -10.40 43.87 -21.47
N ALA A 41 -11.66 44.20 -21.78
CA ALA A 41 -12.12 45.58 -21.89
C ALA A 41 -12.24 46.29 -20.51
N GLU A 42 -11.17 46.95 -20.06
CA GLU A 42 -11.29 48.06 -19.11
C GLU A 42 -11.97 49.26 -19.82
N GLY A 43 -13.11 49.70 -19.30
CA GLY A 43 -13.85 50.82 -19.87
C GLY A 43 -14.84 51.44 -18.88
N ASP A 44 -14.51 52.63 -18.39
CA ASP A 44 -15.43 53.45 -17.61
C ASP A 44 -16.66 53.84 -18.44
N MET A 45 -17.86 53.48 -18.00
CA MET A 45 -19.10 54.12 -18.45
C MET A 45 -20.02 54.45 -17.29
N GLN A 46 -20.64 55.63 -17.41
CA GLN A 46 -21.44 56.26 -16.37
C GLN A 46 -22.81 55.58 -16.27
N PHE A 47 -23.28 55.33 -15.04
CA PHE A 47 -24.68 54.97 -14.80
C PHE A 47 -25.59 56.13 -15.23
N ARG A 48 -26.60 55.81 -16.02
CA ARG A 48 -27.70 56.71 -16.39
C ARG A 48 -29.01 55.98 -16.14
N GLU A 49 -29.86 56.55 -15.31
CA GLU A 49 -31.08 55.90 -14.84
C GLU A 49 -32.12 55.73 -15.95
N ALA A 50 -32.77 54.56 -15.94
CA ALA A 50 -34.02 54.30 -16.66
C ALA A 50 -34.82 53.25 -15.86
N GLU A 51 -35.92 53.67 -15.24
CA GLU A 51 -36.80 52.79 -14.49
C GLU A 51 -37.76 51.98 -15.39
N LEU A 52 -38.34 50.92 -14.79
CA LEU A 52 -39.68 50.32 -15.00
C LEU A 52 -39.67 48.84 -15.47
N GLY A 53 -40.63 48.06 -14.93
CA GLY A 53 -40.98 46.71 -15.44
C GLY A 53 -40.99 45.55 -14.43
N GLY A 54 -41.56 45.72 -13.24
CA GLY A 54 -41.47 44.74 -12.13
C GLY A 54 -41.99 43.32 -12.39
N GLY A 55 -41.47 42.35 -11.62
CA GLY A 55 -41.85 40.92 -11.67
C GLY A 55 -41.27 40.11 -10.51
N GLN A 56 -41.98 40.12 -9.37
CA GLN A 56 -41.56 39.56 -8.06
C GLN A 56 -40.84 38.20 -8.08
N ALA A 57 -39.67 38.13 -7.43
CA ALA A 57 -39.07 36.91 -6.89
C ALA A 57 -38.65 37.14 -5.43
N TYR A 58 -38.76 36.12 -4.58
CA TYR A 58 -38.60 36.27 -3.12
C TYR A 58 -37.13 36.31 -2.67
N GLU A 59 -36.74 37.35 -1.92
CA GLU A 59 -35.47 37.36 -1.17
C GLU A 59 -35.50 36.37 0.00
N LEU A 60 -34.48 35.52 0.12
CA LEU A 60 -34.32 34.60 1.26
C LEU A 60 -33.29 35.16 2.24
N LYS A 61 -33.74 36.07 3.12
CA LYS A 61 -32.88 36.76 4.10
C LYS A 61 -32.33 35.80 5.16
N SER A 62 -31.01 35.71 5.27
CA SER A 62 -30.32 34.97 6.33
C SER A 62 -30.40 35.72 7.66
N LEU A 63 -30.79 35.02 8.72
CA LEU A 63 -30.84 35.56 10.08
C LEU A 63 -29.44 35.60 10.71
N VAL A 64 -28.96 36.79 11.09
CA VAL A 64 -27.78 36.98 11.94
C VAL A 64 -28.24 37.72 13.21
N ASN A 65 -28.09 37.08 14.36
CA ASN A 65 -28.44 37.67 15.66
C ASN A 65 -27.34 38.64 16.13
N PRO A 66 -27.68 39.86 16.58
CA PRO A 66 -26.71 40.82 17.09
C PRO A 66 -26.34 40.55 18.56
N ALA A 67 -25.08 40.82 18.94
CA ALA A 67 -24.65 40.78 20.33
C ALA A 67 -23.53 41.80 20.62
N GLY A 68 -23.63 42.53 21.73
CA GLY A 68 -22.52 43.20 22.43
C GLY A 68 -21.87 44.41 21.75
N LYS A 69 -22.20 45.62 22.22
CA LYS A 69 -21.50 46.89 21.93
C LYS A 69 -20.74 47.36 23.19
N LYS A 70 -19.83 48.33 23.04
CA LYS A 70 -19.08 49.11 24.07
C LYS A 70 -17.88 48.37 24.70
N ASP A 71 -16.69 48.95 24.95
CA ASP A 71 -16.01 50.24 24.59
C ASP A 71 -14.45 50.00 24.68
N ASP A 72 -13.47 50.93 24.52
CA ASP A 72 -13.37 52.34 24.06
C ASP A 72 -11.94 52.67 23.57
N GLY A 73 -11.75 53.83 22.91
CA GLY A 73 -10.54 54.69 22.92
C GLY A 73 -9.23 54.23 22.24
N GLY A 74 -8.48 55.19 21.64
CA GLY A 74 -7.04 55.06 21.37
C GLY A 74 -6.57 55.47 19.97
N GLU A 75 -5.91 56.62 19.89
CA GLU A 75 -5.40 57.35 18.71
C GLU A 75 -4.42 56.59 17.76
N ASP A 76 -4.43 57.05 16.50
CA ASP A 76 -3.35 57.15 15.50
C ASP A 76 -2.02 56.37 15.66
N ASP A 77 -1.63 55.62 14.61
CA ASP A 77 -0.71 56.17 13.59
C ASP A 77 -0.79 55.39 12.26
N SER A 78 -0.10 55.89 11.24
CA SER A 78 -0.30 55.61 9.82
C SER A 78 0.84 54.78 9.20
N PHE A 79 0.55 53.54 8.79
CA PHE A 79 1.36 52.82 7.80
C PHE A 79 0.54 51.78 7.03
N SER A 80 -0.17 52.23 5.99
CA SER A 80 -0.96 51.36 5.10
C SER A 80 -0.08 50.59 4.11
N SER A 81 0.62 49.57 4.62
CA SER A 81 1.32 48.59 3.78
C SER A 81 0.33 47.91 2.84
N ARG A 82 0.33 48.31 1.56
CA ARG A 82 -0.51 47.73 0.51
C ARG A 82 -0.15 46.25 0.36
N ARG A 83 -0.92 45.39 1.04
CA ARG A 83 -0.76 43.93 1.00
C ARG A 83 -1.19 43.40 -0.36
N ARG A 84 -0.29 43.55 -1.33
CA ARG A 84 -0.37 43.09 -2.72
C ARG A 84 -0.93 41.67 -2.75
N MET A 85 -2.21 41.52 -3.12
CA MET A 85 -2.81 40.21 -3.28
C MET A 85 -2.11 39.52 -4.44
N SER A 86 -1.33 38.50 -4.11
CA SER A 86 -0.74 37.62 -5.10
C SER A 86 -1.85 36.73 -5.65
N ASN A 87 -2.32 37.02 -6.86
CA ASN A 87 -3.17 36.09 -7.62
C ASN A 87 -2.32 34.87 -8.00
N SER A 88 -2.11 33.97 -7.05
CA SER A 88 -1.48 32.66 -7.29
C SER A 88 -2.49 31.74 -7.93
N THR A 89 -2.69 31.90 -9.25
CA THR A 89 -3.49 30.98 -10.07
C THR A 89 -3.01 29.55 -9.83
N VAL A 90 -3.96 28.65 -9.61
CA VAL A 90 -3.66 27.27 -9.24
C VAL A 90 -3.09 26.53 -10.44
N SER A 91 -1.92 25.93 -10.26
CA SER A 91 -1.49 24.76 -11.03
C SER A 91 -1.16 23.66 -10.03
N SER A 92 -1.76 22.48 -10.24
CA SER A 92 -1.68 21.31 -9.36
C SER A 92 -0.37 20.53 -9.52
N PHE A 93 0.76 21.24 -9.66
CA PHE A 93 2.09 20.66 -9.62
C PHE A 93 2.25 19.77 -8.39
N GLN A 94 2.70 18.54 -8.60
CA GLN A 94 3.30 17.75 -7.52
C GLN A 94 4.42 18.60 -6.90
N LEU A 95 4.32 18.88 -5.60
CA LEU A 95 5.23 19.79 -4.87
C LEU A 95 6.70 19.30 -4.80
N TYR A 96 6.99 18.16 -5.43
CA TYR A 96 8.26 17.47 -5.57
C TYR A 96 8.22 16.60 -6.83
N THR A 97 9.37 16.36 -7.47
CA THR A 97 9.46 15.48 -8.65
C THR A 97 9.63 14.00 -8.25
N PRO A 98 9.32 13.05 -9.16
CA PRO A 98 9.61 11.63 -8.94
C PRO A 98 11.09 11.36 -8.63
N ASP A 99 12.02 12.10 -9.25
CA ASP A 99 13.46 11.99 -8.99
C ASP A 99 13.85 12.43 -7.58
N GLU A 100 13.26 13.52 -7.07
CA GLU A 100 13.46 13.96 -5.69
C GLU A 100 12.93 12.93 -4.68
N GLU A 101 11.77 12.32 -4.95
CA GLU A 101 11.26 11.23 -4.13
C GLU A 101 12.20 10.01 -4.17
N CYS A 102 12.63 9.57 -5.37
CA CYS A 102 13.57 8.46 -5.52
C CYS A 102 14.94 8.75 -4.89
N ALA A 103 15.40 10.01 -4.86
CA ALA A 103 16.62 10.41 -4.15
C ALA A 103 16.47 10.31 -2.62
N VAL A 104 15.34 10.77 -2.07
CA VAL A 104 15.02 10.64 -0.62
C VAL A 104 14.92 9.18 -0.21
N VAL A 105 14.20 8.34 -0.97
CA VAL A 105 14.05 6.90 -0.68
C VAL A 105 15.41 6.20 -0.67
N ARG A 106 16.25 6.42 -1.69
CA ARG A 106 17.62 5.86 -1.73
C ARG A 106 18.51 6.31 -0.56
N LYS A 107 18.31 7.52 -0.02
CA LYS A 107 18.99 7.97 1.21
C LYS A 107 18.50 7.22 2.45
N PHE A 108 17.19 7.02 2.61
CA PHE A 108 16.67 6.20 3.71
C PHE A 108 17.15 4.75 3.62
N ASP A 109 17.20 4.16 2.42
CA ASP A 109 17.69 2.79 2.24
C ASP A 109 19.17 2.66 2.66
N ARG A 110 20.04 3.56 2.16
CA ARG A 110 21.49 3.52 2.42
C ARG A 110 21.92 4.01 3.81
N ARG A 111 21.04 4.68 4.57
CA ARG A 111 21.36 5.21 5.92
C ARG A 111 20.54 4.58 7.03
N LEU A 112 19.23 4.44 6.85
CA LEU A 112 18.33 3.92 7.87
C LEU A 112 18.19 2.40 7.78
N VAL A 113 17.80 1.87 6.61
CA VAL A 113 17.54 0.41 6.47
C VAL A 113 18.83 -0.39 6.68
N LEU A 114 19.95 0.06 6.13
CA LEU A 114 21.26 -0.58 6.34
C LEU A 114 21.72 -0.57 7.81
N PHE A 115 21.51 0.54 8.54
CA PHE A 115 21.87 0.62 9.95
C PHE A 115 20.94 -0.21 10.84
N VAL A 116 19.64 -0.22 10.53
CA VAL A 116 18.65 -1.08 11.19
C VAL A 116 18.93 -2.56 10.94
N ALA A 117 19.38 -2.93 9.74
CA ALA A 117 19.86 -4.28 9.44
C ALA A 117 21.14 -4.66 10.19
N LEU A 118 22.07 -3.72 10.43
CA LEU A 118 23.23 -3.94 11.29
C LEU A 118 22.82 -4.23 12.75
N LEU A 119 21.86 -3.47 13.30
CA LEU A 119 21.33 -3.73 14.65
C LEU A 119 20.68 -5.14 14.75
N PHE A 120 19.99 -5.57 13.70
CA PHE A 120 19.39 -6.91 13.63
C PHE A 120 20.42 -8.02 13.43
N MET A 121 21.51 -7.75 12.69
CA MET A 121 22.65 -8.65 12.58
C MET A 121 23.28 -8.90 13.96
N LEU A 122 23.48 -7.83 14.75
CA LEU A 122 23.99 -7.91 16.13
C LEU A 122 23.03 -8.70 17.05
N SER A 123 21.72 -8.42 17.00
CA SER A 123 20.72 -9.21 17.74
C SER A 123 20.72 -10.71 17.36
N PHE A 124 20.84 -11.05 16.07
CA PHE A 124 20.93 -12.45 15.65
C PHE A 124 22.23 -13.15 16.06
N LEU A 125 23.32 -12.39 16.15
CA LEU A 125 24.59 -12.81 16.72
C LEU A 125 24.41 -13.11 18.23
N ASP A 126 23.85 -12.16 18.98
CA ASP A 126 23.59 -12.25 20.43
C ASP A 126 22.61 -13.39 20.82
N ARG A 127 21.80 -13.88 19.87
CA ARG A 127 20.97 -15.10 20.02
C ARG A 127 21.74 -16.39 19.78
N SER A 128 22.46 -16.48 18.66
CA SER A 128 23.08 -17.73 18.17
C SER A 128 24.38 -18.10 18.89
N ASN A 129 25.07 -17.11 19.48
CA ASN A 129 26.30 -17.26 20.27
C ASN A 129 26.28 -18.38 21.32
N ILE A 130 25.12 -18.72 21.90
CA ILE A 130 24.94 -19.77 22.91
C ILE A 130 25.26 -21.19 22.39
N GLY A 131 25.06 -21.43 21.08
CA GLY A 131 25.46 -22.68 20.42
C GLY A 131 26.97 -22.79 20.27
N ASN A 132 27.58 -21.69 19.82
CA ASN A 132 29.03 -21.57 19.68
C ASN A 132 29.72 -21.70 21.06
N ALA A 133 29.19 -21.02 22.09
CA ALA A 133 29.67 -21.03 23.46
C ALA A 133 29.63 -22.44 24.10
N ARG A 134 28.57 -23.23 23.85
CA ARG A 134 28.46 -24.62 24.34
C ARG A 134 29.67 -25.46 23.90
N ILE A 135 30.12 -25.30 22.65
CA ILE A 135 31.30 -25.98 22.12
C ILE A 135 32.63 -25.35 22.59
N ALA A 136 32.61 -24.06 22.94
CA ALA A 136 33.78 -23.31 23.42
C ALA A 136 34.10 -23.50 24.93
N GLY A 137 33.53 -24.52 25.58
CA GLY A 137 33.83 -24.90 26.98
C GLY A 137 32.81 -24.43 28.03
N MET A 138 31.65 -23.91 27.62
CA MET A 138 30.67 -23.34 28.55
C MET A 138 29.96 -24.39 29.42
N ASP A 139 29.74 -25.61 28.93
CA ASP A 139 29.11 -26.68 29.73
C ASP A 139 30.05 -27.08 30.89
N GLU A 140 31.33 -27.26 30.59
CA GLU A 140 32.34 -27.69 31.56
C GLU A 140 32.58 -26.67 32.69
N ASP A 141 32.41 -25.38 32.39
CA ASP A 141 32.54 -24.26 33.35
C ASP A 141 31.28 -24.03 34.22
N LEU A 142 30.08 -24.37 33.72
CA LEU A 142 28.80 -23.94 34.33
C LEU A 142 27.88 -25.06 34.81
N GLN A 143 28.13 -26.33 34.46
CA GLN A 143 27.34 -27.48 34.88
C GLN A 143 27.32 -27.68 36.40
N SER A 144 26.21 -28.25 36.90
CA SER A 144 26.14 -28.76 38.26
C SER A 144 26.95 -30.05 38.42
N GLN A 145 27.20 -30.45 39.67
CA GLN A 145 27.63 -31.83 39.98
C GLN A 145 26.52 -32.51 40.80
N PRO A 146 25.85 -33.56 40.28
CA PRO A 146 26.00 -34.13 38.94
C PRO A 146 25.53 -33.19 37.81
N PRO A 147 26.00 -33.40 36.56
CA PRO A 147 25.59 -32.60 35.40
C PRO A 147 24.14 -32.90 34.99
N TRP A 148 23.50 -31.92 34.34
CA TRP A 148 22.12 -32.02 33.83
C TRP A 148 21.94 -31.17 32.57
N ASP A 149 21.64 -31.81 31.44
CA ASP A 149 21.43 -31.13 30.14
C ASP A 149 20.26 -30.14 30.14
N GLY A 150 19.25 -30.35 30.99
CA GLY A 150 18.10 -29.45 31.10
C GLY A 150 18.47 -28.01 31.46
N TRP A 151 19.64 -27.77 32.08
CA TRP A 151 20.17 -26.42 32.26
C TRP A 151 20.35 -25.67 30.93
N TYR A 152 20.90 -26.33 29.91
CA TYR A 152 21.11 -25.73 28.60
C TYR A 152 19.77 -25.43 27.92
N GLU A 153 18.84 -26.39 27.95
CA GLU A 153 17.48 -26.22 27.42
C GLU A 153 16.75 -25.03 28.08
N TRP A 154 16.91 -24.85 29.40
CA TRP A 154 16.37 -23.70 30.12
C TRP A 154 17.03 -22.36 29.73
N THR A 155 18.31 -22.30 29.38
CA THR A 155 18.92 -21.04 28.88
C THR A 155 18.28 -20.56 27.58
N LEU A 156 17.93 -21.49 26.69
CA LEU A 156 17.24 -21.19 25.43
C LEU A 156 15.77 -20.83 25.69
N THR A 157 15.09 -21.67 26.47
CA THR A 157 13.64 -21.57 26.73
C THR A 157 13.29 -20.29 27.49
N ALA A 158 14.08 -19.93 28.51
CA ALA A 158 13.83 -18.73 29.32
C ALA A 158 14.00 -17.43 28.51
N PHE A 159 14.94 -17.39 27.56
CA PHE A 159 15.07 -16.27 26.61
C PHE A 159 13.79 -16.10 25.77
N TYR A 160 13.30 -17.17 25.15
CA TYR A 160 12.10 -17.09 24.31
C TYR A 160 10.81 -16.80 25.10
N ILE A 161 10.66 -17.35 26.31
CA ILE A 161 9.55 -17.01 27.22
C ILE A 161 9.58 -15.51 27.56
N ALA A 162 10.75 -14.97 27.93
CA ALA A 162 10.90 -13.56 28.24
C ALA A 162 10.62 -12.67 27.03
N TYR A 163 11.13 -13.05 25.85
CA TYR A 163 10.91 -12.34 24.59
C TYR A 163 9.41 -12.23 24.27
N ILE A 164 8.69 -13.36 24.27
CA ILE A 164 7.25 -13.41 23.97
C ILE A 164 6.44 -12.63 25.02
N ALA A 165 6.74 -12.80 26.31
CA ALA A 165 6.02 -12.14 27.40
C ALA A 165 6.17 -10.60 27.37
N PHE A 166 7.23 -10.08 26.75
CA PHE A 166 7.52 -8.64 26.67
C PHE A 166 7.31 -8.03 25.27
N GLU A 167 6.78 -8.75 24.27
CA GLU A 167 6.48 -8.18 22.93
C GLU A 167 5.52 -6.97 22.97
N TRP A 168 4.74 -6.81 24.04
CA TRP A 168 3.91 -5.60 24.27
C TRP A 168 4.75 -4.31 24.29
N MET A 169 6.05 -4.40 24.60
CA MET A 169 6.99 -3.27 24.54
C MET A 169 7.08 -2.65 23.14
N SER A 170 6.74 -3.38 22.07
CA SER A 170 6.56 -2.83 20.72
C SER A 170 5.58 -1.65 20.63
N LEU A 171 4.67 -1.50 21.60
CA LEU A 171 3.77 -0.34 21.70
C LEU A 171 4.48 0.95 22.15
N LEU A 172 5.62 0.84 22.84
CA LEU A 172 6.39 1.98 23.37
C LEU A 172 7.00 2.85 22.27
N TRP A 173 7.19 2.33 21.05
CA TRP A 173 7.51 3.11 19.85
C TRP A 173 6.49 4.22 19.50
N LYS A 174 5.31 4.25 20.15
CA LYS A 174 4.31 5.32 20.04
C LYS A 174 4.43 6.39 21.12
N LEU A 175 5.19 6.12 22.18
CA LEU A 175 5.28 6.94 23.40
C LEU A 175 6.68 7.53 23.61
N ILE A 176 7.72 6.79 23.22
CA ILE A 176 9.14 7.15 23.41
C ILE A 176 9.72 7.52 22.03
N PRO A 177 10.48 8.64 21.90
CA PRO A 177 11.19 8.97 20.66
C PRO A 177 12.13 7.83 20.22
N ALA A 178 12.14 7.54 18.92
CA ALA A 178 12.84 6.38 18.37
C ALA A 178 14.36 6.41 18.63
N HIS A 179 15.00 7.58 18.60
CA HIS A 179 16.44 7.69 18.88
C HIS A 179 16.77 7.28 20.32
N ILE A 180 15.93 7.66 21.28
CA ILE A 180 16.06 7.26 22.70
C ILE A 180 15.75 5.77 22.83
N TYR A 181 14.61 5.33 22.27
CA TYR A 181 14.09 3.99 22.50
C TYR A 181 15.01 2.90 21.93
N VAL A 182 15.47 3.06 20.68
CA VAL A 182 16.43 2.14 20.06
C VAL A 182 17.73 2.11 20.84
N SER A 183 18.30 3.28 21.19
CA SER A 183 19.59 3.33 21.88
C SER A 183 19.56 2.67 23.25
N LEU A 184 18.49 2.88 24.04
CA LEU A 184 18.32 2.22 25.34
C LEU A 184 18.14 0.70 25.20
N ILE A 185 17.42 0.24 24.17
CA ILE A 185 17.23 -1.18 23.86
C ILE A 185 18.55 -1.85 23.46
N VAL A 186 19.28 -1.26 22.51
CA VAL A 186 20.56 -1.80 22.01
C VAL A 186 21.62 -1.81 23.11
N LEU A 187 21.63 -0.77 23.96
CA LEU A 187 22.48 -0.71 25.15
C LEU A 187 22.12 -1.80 26.17
N SER A 188 20.82 -1.99 26.44
CA SER A 188 20.32 -2.98 27.40
C SER A 188 20.65 -4.42 26.97
N TRP A 189 20.37 -4.78 25.71
CA TRP A 189 20.71 -6.13 25.23
C TRP A 189 22.22 -6.31 25.12
N GLY A 190 22.96 -5.33 24.58
CA GLY A 190 24.42 -5.44 24.36
C GLY A 190 25.21 -5.56 25.66
N LEU A 191 24.83 -4.78 26.68
CA LEU A 191 25.39 -4.90 28.02
C LEU A 191 25.08 -6.28 28.62
N THR A 192 23.84 -6.77 28.47
CA THR A 192 23.44 -8.09 28.98
C THR A 192 24.12 -9.23 28.24
N ALA A 193 24.36 -9.10 26.94
CA ALA A 193 25.12 -10.04 26.13
C ALA A 193 26.58 -10.14 26.62
N ALA A 194 27.27 -9.00 26.73
CA ALA A 194 28.63 -8.95 27.27
C ALA A 194 28.72 -9.51 28.71
N LEU A 195 27.72 -9.25 29.57
CA LEU A 195 27.69 -9.75 30.95
C LEU A 195 27.58 -11.29 31.06
N GLN A 196 27.14 -12.00 30.03
CA GLN A 196 27.14 -13.47 30.03
C GLN A 196 28.56 -14.06 30.17
N SER A 197 29.60 -13.33 29.74
CA SER A 197 31.02 -13.71 29.95
C SER A 197 31.41 -13.86 31.42
N VAL A 198 30.66 -13.22 32.34
CA VAL A 198 30.92 -13.19 33.78
C VAL A 198 30.10 -14.26 34.53
N ALA A 199 29.25 -15.04 33.84
CA ALA A 199 28.43 -16.07 34.48
C ALA A 199 29.29 -17.12 35.22
N VAL A 200 28.86 -17.52 36.42
CA VAL A 200 29.53 -18.53 37.26
C VAL A 200 28.69 -19.79 37.49
N SER A 201 27.45 -19.82 36.99
CA SER A 201 26.57 -20.99 37.02
C SER A 201 25.46 -20.85 35.99
N TYR A 202 24.86 -21.98 35.57
CA TYR A 202 23.72 -21.98 34.66
C TYR A 202 22.52 -21.13 35.13
N PRO A 203 22.10 -21.13 36.41
CA PRO A 203 21.06 -20.22 36.89
C PRO A 203 21.36 -18.73 36.66
N MET A 204 22.61 -18.29 36.83
CA MET A 204 23.01 -16.91 36.53
C MET A 204 22.92 -16.61 35.02
N LEU A 205 23.33 -17.56 34.18
CA LEU A 205 23.20 -17.46 32.72
C LEU A 205 21.72 -17.41 32.28
N ILE A 206 20.83 -18.17 32.92
CA ILE A 206 19.38 -18.14 32.70
C ILE A 206 18.80 -16.75 33.05
N CYS A 207 19.21 -16.15 34.18
CA CYS A 207 18.79 -14.79 34.52
C CYS A 207 19.23 -13.75 33.48
N LEU A 208 20.47 -13.85 32.98
CA LEU A 208 20.96 -12.98 31.91
C LEU A 208 20.25 -13.23 30.57
N ARG A 209 19.88 -14.48 30.25
CA ARG A 209 19.07 -14.84 29.07
C ARG A 209 17.65 -14.25 29.14
N VAL A 210 17.03 -14.21 30.32
CA VAL A 210 15.75 -13.50 30.53
C VAL A 210 15.90 -12.00 30.29
N LEU A 211 16.92 -11.36 30.86
CA LEU A 211 17.18 -9.93 30.67
C LEU A 211 17.48 -9.58 29.19
N LEU A 212 18.21 -10.44 28.48
CA LEU A 212 18.47 -10.30 27.05
C LEU A 212 17.16 -10.36 26.24
N GLY A 213 16.29 -11.33 26.55
CA GLY A 213 14.97 -11.47 25.93
C GLY A 213 14.07 -10.24 26.13
N ILE A 214 14.06 -9.65 27.33
CA ILE A 214 13.35 -8.40 27.63
C ILE A 214 13.93 -7.22 26.83
N GLY A 215 15.26 -7.11 26.75
CA GLY A 215 15.93 -6.07 25.97
C GLY A 215 15.55 -6.13 24.48
N GLU A 216 15.64 -7.31 23.88
CA GLU A 216 15.32 -7.49 22.46
C GLU A 216 13.83 -7.46 22.14
N ALA A 217 12.92 -7.78 23.07
CA ALA A 217 11.48 -7.81 22.81
C ALA A 217 10.95 -6.46 22.27
N GLY A 218 11.51 -5.33 22.72
CA GLY A 218 11.15 -4.00 22.20
C GLY A 218 11.62 -3.74 20.76
N PHE A 219 12.65 -4.44 20.27
CA PHE A 219 13.22 -4.29 18.93
C PHE A 219 12.29 -4.80 17.82
N THR A 220 11.36 -5.70 18.16
CA THR A 220 10.30 -6.23 17.28
C THR A 220 9.51 -5.15 16.54
N GLY A 221 9.36 -3.95 17.13
CA GLY A 221 8.61 -2.83 16.55
C GLY A 221 9.26 -2.13 15.35
N ILE A 222 10.42 -2.58 14.85
CA ILE A 222 11.09 -1.98 13.68
C ILE A 222 10.18 -1.82 12.44
N PRO A 223 9.38 -2.80 12.00
CA PRO A 223 8.52 -2.62 10.83
C PRO A 223 7.46 -1.52 11.04
N PHE A 224 6.99 -1.34 12.29
CA PHE A 224 6.11 -0.24 12.66
C PHE A 224 6.84 1.12 12.59
N TYR A 225 8.07 1.20 13.10
CA TYR A 225 8.91 2.40 12.99
C TYR A 225 9.25 2.77 11.53
N LEU A 226 9.63 1.78 10.69
CA LEU A 226 9.94 2.01 9.27
C LEU A 226 8.71 2.52 8.49
N SER A 227 7.48 2.23 8.95
CA SER A 227 6.24 2.80 8.38
C SER A 227 6.10 4.33 8.55
N PHE A 228 6.95 4.95 9.38
CA PHE A 228 7.02 6.41 9.50
C PHE A 228 7.86 7.08 8.41
N PHE A 229 8.58 6.31 7.58
CA PHE A 229 9.51 6.81 6.55
C PHE A 229 9.15 6.33 5.13
N PHE A 230 8.60 5.12 5.03
CA PHE A 230 8.27 4.46 3.78
C PHE A 230 6.77 4.37 3.54
N LYS A 231 6.35 4.38 2.26
CA LYS A 231 4.97 4.08 1.86
C LYS A 231 4.64 2.61 2.14
N ARG A 232 3.36 2.23 2.21
CA ARG A 232 2.99 0.82 2.50
C ARG A 232 3.53 -0.16 1.46
N GLU A 233 3.48 0.20 0.18
CA GLU A 233 4.06 -0.60 -0.92
C GLU A 233 5.59 -0.73 -0.86
N GLU A 234 6.28 0.19 -0.17
CA GLU A 234 7.73 0.19 -0.01
C GLU A 234 8.22 -0.64 1.19
N LEU A 235 7.38 -0.73 2.23
CA LEU A 235 7.72 -1.30 3.53
C LEU A 235 7.92 -2.83 3.45
N ALA A 236 7.15 -3.52 2.61
CA ALA A 236 7.17 -4.97 2.44
C ALA A 236 8.57 -5.48 2.04
N PHE A 237 9.09 -4.94 0.94
CA PHE A 237 10.39 -5.30 0.37
C PHE A 237 11.56 -5.03 1.34
N ARG A 238 11.48 -3.93 2.11
CA ARG A 238 12.51 -3.54 3.09
C ARG A 238 12.50 -4.45 4.31
N THR A 239 11.31 -4.86 4.76
CA THR A 239 11.16 -5.87 5.82
C THR A 239 11.68 -7.24 5.37
N ALA A 240 11.45 -7.62 4.11
CA ALA A 240 12.01 -8.86 3.54
C ALA A 240 13.55 -8.83 3.46
N ILE A 241 14.15 -7.73 2.97
CA ILE A 241 15.62 -7.56 2.96
C ILE A 241 16.19 -7.65 4.38
N PHE A 242 15.59 -6.95 5.33
CA PHE A 242 15.98 -6.95 6.75
C PHE A 242 16.03 -8.37 7.33
N ILE A 243 15.00 -9.19 7.08
CA ILE A 243 14.96 -10.58 7.56
C ILE A 243 15.95 -11.48 6.80
N SER A 244 16.16 -11.25 5.50
CA SER A 244 17.16 -11.98 4.71
C SER A 244 18.62 -11.74 5.13
N ALA A 245 18.89 -10.78 6.03
CA ALA A 245 20.20 -10.59 6.64
C ALA A 245 20.51 -11.62 7.75
N ALA A 246 19.53 -12.34 8.29
CA ALA A 246 19.74 -13.34 9.35
C ALA A 246 20.74 -14.47 9.00
N PRO A 247 20.69 -15.14 7.82
CA PRO A 247 21.71 -16.13 7.45
C PRO A 247 23.11 -15.52 7.27
N LEU A 248 23.22 -14.24 6.90
CA LEU A 248 24.50 -13.54 6.87
C LEU A 248 25.02 -13.26 8.30
N ALA A 249 24.11 -12.94 9.24
CA ALA A 249 24.44 -12.77 10.65
C ALA A 249 24.95 -14.07 11.28
N THR A 250 24.30 -15.22 11.04
CA THR A 250 24.77 -16.52 11.56
C THR A 250 26.07 -16.98 10.90
N THR A 251 26.27 -16.69 9.60
CA THR A 251 27.57 -16.87 8.92
C THR A 251 28.68 -16.10 9.65
N PHE A 252 28.43 -14.83 9.97
CA PHE A 252 29.38 -13.97 10.66
C PHE A 252 29.65 -14.47 12.09
N ALA A 253 28.60 -14.84 12.84
CA ALA A 253 28.72 -15.40 14.20
C ALA A 253 29.61 -16.65 14.23
N SER A 254 29.36 -17.65 13.37
CA SER A 254 30.18 -18.87 13.30
C SER A 254 31.62 -18.58 12.88
N SER A 255 31.84 -17.63 11.96
CA SER A 255 33.19 -17.22 11.51
C SER A 255 33.96 -16.47 12.61
N LEU A 256 33.25 -15.63 13.38
CA LEU A 256 33.81 -14.87 14.49
C LEU A 256 34.11 -15.78 15.68
N ALA A 257 33.25 -16.74 16.01
CA ALA A 257 33.50 -17.75 17.02
C ALA A 257 34.73 -18.61 16.69
N TRP A 258 34.89 -19.05 15.42
CA TRP A 258 36.11 -19.73 14.96
C TRP A 258 37.37 -18.89 15.20
N LEU A 259 37.33 -17.60 14.86
CA LEU A 259 38.44 -16.67 15.06
C LEU A 259 38.76 -16.44 16.55
N ILE A 260 37.73 -16.22 17.38
CA ILE A 260 37.88 -16.00 18.82
C ILE A 260 38.47 -17.23 19.51
N ILE A 261 37.98 -18.43 19.20
CA ILE A 261 38.48 -19.68 19.78
C ILE A 261 39.95 -19.91 19.38
N SER A 262 40.30 -19.67 18.11
CA SER A 262 41.68 -19.77 17.61
C SER A 262 42.67 -18.90 18.40
N PHE A 263 42.26 -17.74 18.89
CA PHE A 263 43.10 -16.87 19.73
C PHE A 263 42.98 -17.17 21.23
N ALA A 264 41.82 -17.63 21.70
CA ALA A 264 41.55 -17.91 23.11
C ALA A 264 42.35 -19.11 23.64
N GLU A 265 42.73 -20.07 22.79
CA GLU A 265 43.64 -21.18 23.14
C GLU A 265 45.01 -20.70 23.69
N TYR A 266 45.41 -19.46 23.39
CA TYR A 266 46.64 -18.83 23.86
C TYR A 266 46.40 -17.78 24.97
N GLY A 267 45.15 -17.61 25.43
CA GLY A 267 44.73 -16.57 26.36
C GLY A 267 44.45 -17.07 27.79
N PRO A 268 44.46 -16.18 28.80
CA PRO A 268 44.11 -16.51 30.18
C PRO A 268 42.59 -16.51 30.47
N ILE A 269 41.75 -16.35 29.45
CA ILE A 269 40.29 -16.25 29.55
C ILE A 269 39.67 -17.40 28.78
N ALA A 270 38.75 -18.14 29.41
CA ALA A 270 38.06 -19.27 28.77
C ALA A 270 37.38 -18.85 27.44
N PRO A 271 37.49 -19.64 26.35
CA PRO A 271 37.04 -19.21 25.02
C PRO A 271 35.59 -18.75 24.94
N TRP A 272 34.67 -19.45 25.63
CA TRP A 272 33.25 -19.07 25.67
C TRP A 272 32.99 -17.72 26.37
N ARG A 273 33.82 -17.34 27.36
CA ARG A 273 33.72 -16.03 28.04
C ARG A 273 34.20 -14.92 27.12
N LEU A 274 35.32 -15.14 26.43
CA LEU A 274 35.83 -14.19 25.44
C LEU A 274 34.84 -14.00 24.29
N LEU A 275 34.16 -15.09 23.87
CA LEU A 275 33.10 -15.08 22.87
C LEU A 275 31.97 -14.12 23.25
N PHE A 276 31.29 -14.33 24.39
CA PHE A 276 30.21 -13.42 24.82
C PHE A 276 30.67 -11.96 24.98
N LEU A 277 31.90 -11.73 25.43
CA LEU A 277 32.44 -10.38 25.61
C LEU A 277 32.71 -9.67 24.27
N VAL A 278 33.40 -10.33 23.34
CA VAL A 278 33.78 -9.76 22.03
C VAL A 278 32.57 -9.64 21.10
N GLU A 279 31.57 -10.52 21.24
CA GLU A 279 30.36 -10.50 20.43
C GLU A 279 29.31 -9.49 20.93
N GLY A 280 29.08 -9.40 22.25
CA GLY A 280 28.07 -8.51 22.83
C GLY A 280 28.53 -7.05 23.03
N PHE A 281 29.81 -6.80 23.31
CA PHE A 281 30.30 -5.44 23.57
C PHE A 281 30.21 -4.48 22.35
N PRO A 282 30.39 -4.91 21.08
CA PRO A 282 30.10 -4.07 19.92
C PRO A 282 28.69 -3.48 19.90
N SER A 283 27.67 -4.20 20.39
CA SER A 283 26.30 -3.69 20.54
C SER A 283 26.25 -2.45 21.45
N VAL A 284 27.04 -2.42 22.54
CA VAL A 284 27.15 -1.24 23.42
C VAL A 284 27.73 -0.02 22.70
N LEU A 285 28.76 -0.21 21.87
CA LEU A 285 29.35 0.88 21.06
C LEU A 285 28.37 1.37 19.99
N VAL A 286 27.65 0.45 19.34
CA VAL A 286 26.65 0.77 18.32
C VAL A 286 25.40 1.42 18.91
N ALA A 287 25.07 1.19 20.19
CA ALA A 287 24.01 1.92 20.89
C ALA A 287 24.30 3.43 20.99
N VAL A 288 25.55 3.82 21.25
CA VAL A 288 25.98 5.23 21.25
C VAL A 288 25.87 5.83 19.84
N ALA A 289 26.21 5.06 18.81
CA ALA A 289 26.03 5.49 17.42
C ALA A 289 24.55 5.61 17.03
N ALA A 290 23.68 4.72 17.53
CA ALA A 290 22.25 4.72 17.25
C ALA A 290 21.57 6.03 17.69
N TRP A 291 21.98 6.60 18.82
CA TRP A 291 21.45 7.88 19.34
C TRP A 291 21.63 9.04 18.34
N HIS A 292 22.67 8.99 17.51
CA HIS A 292 22.97 10.03 16.50
C HIS A 292 22.53 9.66 15.08
N ILE A 293 22.28 8.37 14.80
CA ILE A 293 21.96 7.86 13.44
C ILE A 293 20.46 7.65 13.24
N ILE A 294 19.73 7.22 14.27
CA ILE A 294 18.27 6.97 14.23
C ILE A 294 17.51 8.30 14.34
N PRO A 295 16.72 8.72 13.33
CA PRO A 295 15.85 9.88 13.45
C PRO A 295 14.45 9.50 13.98
N ASP A 296 13.82 10.36 14.77
CA ASP A 296 12.43 10.12 15.21
C ASP A 296 11.40 10.24 14.07
N THR A 297 11.70 11.08 13.08
CA THR A 297 10.77 11.40 11.98
C THR A 297 11.54 11.70 10.68
N PRO A 298 10.86 11.67 9.51
CA PRO A 298 11.43 12.17 8.25
C PRO A 298 11.87 13.64 8.30
N GLU A 299 11.37 14.43 9.26
CA GLU A 299 11.71 15.84 9.44
C GLU A 299 13.00 16.04 10.25
N THR A 300 13.26 15.16 11.24
CA THR A 300 14.45 15.19 12.09
C THR A 300 15.65 14.44 11.50
N ALA A 301 15.51 13.84 10.32
CA ALA A 301 16.58 13.11 9.62
C ALA A 301 17.83 13.99 9.37
N PRO A 302 18.98 13.70 10.02
CA PRO A 302 20.16 14.59 9.97
C PRO A 302 20.84 14.57 8.59
N TYR A 303 20.76 13.46 7.86
CA TYR A 303 21.37 13.24 6.54
C TYR A 303 20.52 13.73 5.35
N LEU A 304 19.38 14.38 5.60
CA LEU A 304 18.54 15.01 4.56
C LEU A 304 18.69 16.54 4.55
N THR A 305 18.66 17.14 3.35
CA THR A 305 18.60 18.60 3.18
C THR A 305 17.23 19.17 3.56
N ALA A 306 17.13 20.49 3.73
CA ALA A 306 15.84 21.15 4.01
C ALA A 306 14.77 20.90 2.92
N ARG A 307 15.18 20.83 1.63
CA ARG A 307 14.30 20.44 0.52
C ARG A 307 13.88 18.98 0.65
N GLU A 308 14.81 18.07 0.85
CA GLU A 308 14.55 16.63 0.99
C GLU A 308 13.63 16.31 2.17
N ARG A 309 13.79 16.97 3.33
CA ARG A 309 12.86 16.86 4.48
C ARG A 309 11.44 17.31 4.12
N LYS A 310 11.28 18.34 3.27
CA LYS A 310 9.97 18.78 2.76
C LYS A 310 9.36 17.71 1.82
N VAL A 311 10.16 17.11 0.94
CA VAL A 311 9.74 15.98 0.07
C VAL A 311 9.32 14.77 0.92
N ALA A 312 10.14 14.38 1.89
CA ALA A 312 9.90 13.24 2.79
C ALA A 312 8.63 13.41 3.66
N ARG A 313 8.27 14.65 4.00
CA ARG A 313 6.99 14.99 4.65
C ARG A 313 5.80 14.89 3.70
N LEU A 314 5.94 15.42 2.47
CA LEU A 314 4.85 15.52 1.50
C LEU A 314 4.48 14.16 0.87
N ARG A 315 5.45 13.26 0.64
CA ARG A 315 5.19 11.91 0.12
C ARG A 315 4.23 11.10 1.00
N LEU A 316 4.41 11.17 2.32
CA LEU A 316 3.60 10.45 3.30
C LEU A 316 2.26 11.14 3.61
N ARG A 317 2.13 12.43 3.26
CA ARG A 317 0.88 13.19 3.46
C ARG A 317 -0.25 12.69 2.54
N HIS A 318 0.08 12.16 1.36
CA HIS A 318 -0.91 11.64 0.41
C HIS A 318 -1.53 10.29 0.83
N GLN A 319 -0.83 9.46 1.61
CA GLN A 319 -1.37 8.21 2.16
C GLN A 319 -2.17 8.39 3.46
N LYS A 320 -2.20 9.60 4.03
CA LYS A 320 -3.14 9.96 5.11
C LYS A 320 -4.36 10.61 4.45
N PRO A 321 -5.53 9.96 4.39
CA PRO A 321 -6.71 10.56 3.76
C PRO A 321 -7.04 11.89 4.43
N HIS A 322 -7.54 12.86 3.64
CA HIS A 322 -8.05 14.11 4.18
C HIS A 322 -9.18 13.81 5.15
N ARG A 323 -8.91 14.00 6.45
CA ARG A 323 -9.93 13.91 7.50
C ARG A 323 -10.91 15.06 7.33
N THR A 324 -11.99 14.81 6.62
CA THR A 324 -13.20 15.63 6.66
C THR A 324 -13.61 15.78 8.13
N ARG A 325 -13.87 17.02 8.56
CA ARG A 325 -14.00 17.41 9.98
C ARG A 325 -15.31 16.92 10.63
N SER A 326 -16.05 16.02 9.97
CA SER A 326 -17.43 15.67 10.30
C SER A 326 -17.61 14.25 10.86
N GLU A 327 -16.70 13.32 10.61
CA GLU A 327 -16.83 11.95 11.14
C GLU A 327 -16.38 11.87 12.60
N LYS A 328 -17.37 11.84 13.51
CA LYS A 328 -17.14 11.44 14.90
C LYS A 328 -16.71 9.97 14.92
N LYS A 329 -15.49 9.72 15.38
CA LYS A 329 -15.01 8.36 15.68
C LYS A 329 -15.84 7.73 16.80
N ASP A 330 -16.35 6.54 16.56
CA ASP A 330 -16.14 5.46 17.53
C ASP A 330 -14.64 5.10 17.53
N PRO A 331 -13.94 5.15 18.67
CA PRO A 331 -12.51 4.84 18.74
C PRO A 331 -12.21 3.33 18.89
N GLY A 332 -13.24 2.50 19.04
CA GLY A 332 -13.10 1.07 19.33
C GLY A 332 -12.63 0.23 18.15
N LEU A 333 -11.88 -0.83 18.45
CA LEU A 333 -11.79 -2.00 17.58
C LEU A 333 -13.21 -2.56 17.41
N LYS A 334 -13.75 -2.55 16.19
CA LYS A 334 -15.02 -3.22 15.92
C LYS A 334 -14.80 -4.72 16.11
N LEU A 335 -15.26 -5.29 17.23
CA LEU A 335 -15.08 -6.71 17.54
C LEU A 335 -15.51 -7.62 16.38
N ARG A 336 -16.55 -7.24 15.62
CA ARG A 336 -17.01 -7.96 14.43
C ARG A 336 -15.94 -8.10 13.35
N GLU A 337 -15.14 -7.08 13.09
CA GLU A 337 -14.05 -7.13 12.09
C GLU A 337 -12.90 -8.02 12.60
N VAL A 338 -12.55 -7.93 13.89
CA VAL A 338 -11.55 -8.80 14.52
C VAL A 338 -12.00 -10.27 14.51
N VAL A 339 -13.26 -10.55 14.84
CA VAL A 339 -13.84 -11.91 14.81
C VAL A 339 -13.90 -12.46 13.39
N VAL A 340 -14.25 -11.65 12.37
CA VAL A 340 -14.21 -12.10 10.97
C VAL A 340 -12.80 -12.50 10.54
N ILE A 341 -11.77 -11.75 10.94
CA ILE A 341 -10.36 -12.11 10.66
C ILE A 341 -9.93 -13.36 11.44
N LEU A 342 -10.34 -13.51 12.70
CA LEU A 342 -10.07 -14.71 13.51
C LEU A 342 -10.85 -15.95 13.04
N CYS A 343 -11.87 -15.79 12.20
CA CYS A 343 -12.61 -16.88 11.56
C CYS A 343 -12.15 -17.17 10.12
N ASP A 344 -11.17 -16.44 9.58
CA ASP A 344 -10.61 -16.73 8.26
C ASP A 344 -9.63 -17.92 8.33
N PRO A 345 -9.89 -19.06 7.64
CA PRO A 345 -8.98 -20.19 7.62
C PRO A 345 -7.64 -19.85 6.93
N MET A 346 -7.58 -18.86 6.03
CA MET A 346 -6.32 -18.46 5.37
C MET A 346 -5.39 -17.69 6.31
N ALA A 347 -5.93 -16.87 7.22
CA ALA A 347 -5.17 -16.25 8.30
C ALA A 347 -4.54 -17.31 9.22
N TRP A 348 -5.30 -18.35 9.61
CA TRP A 348 -4.75 -19.46 10.41
C TRP A 348 -3.75 -20.32 9.64
N LEU A 349 -3.98 -20.59 8.35
CA LEU A 349 -3.05 -21.36 7.52
C LEU A 349 -1.70 -20.65 7.37
N THR A 350 -1.72 -19.35 7.08
CA THR A 350 -0.48 -18.55 6.96
C THR A 350 0.25 -18.36 8.29
N ALA A 351 -0.49 -18.20 9.40
CA ALA A 351 0.10 -18.21 10.74
C ALA A 351 0.74 -19.56 11.11
N ALA A 352 0.09 -20.68 10.79
CA ALA A 352 0.61 -22.02 11.05
C ALA A 352 1.86 -22.33 10.20
N MET A 353 1.86 -21.96 8.91
CA MET A 353 3.07 -22.04 8.07
C MET A 353 4.24 -21.25 8.67
N PHE A 354 3.98 -20.04 9.15
CA PHE A 354 5.01 -19.19 9.74
C PHE A 354 5.54 -19.76 11.06
N PHE A 355 4.66 -20.23 11.95
CA PHE A 355 5.01 -20.88 13.21
C PHE A 355 5.89 -22.13 12.99
N LEU A 356 5.46 -23.06 12.14
CA LEU A 356 6.18 -24.30 11.86
C LEU A 356 7.56 -24.04 11.22
N THR A 357 7.66 -23.04 10.34
CA THR A 357 8.95 -22.69 9.73
C THR A 357 9.89 -22.00 10.73
N ASN A 358 9.36 -21.14 11.60
CA ASN A 358 10.15 -20.46 12.64
C ASN A 358 10.76 -21.45 13.65
N MET A 359 10.11 -22.58 13.93
CA MET A 359 10.66 -23.65 14.77
C MET A 359 11.96 -24.24 14.19
N ALA A 360 12.02 -24.50 12.88
CA ALA A 360 13.24 -24.96 12.19
C ALA A 360 14.30 -23.84 12.11
N TYR A 361 13.86 -22.60 11.85
CA TYR A 361 14.72 -21.43 11.74
C TYR A 361 15.46 -21.08 13.03
N SER A 362 14.77 -21.14 14.18
CA SER A 362 15.34 -20.76 15.48
C SER A 362 16.24 -21.85 16.09
N SER A 363 16.20 -23.08 15.58
CA SER A 363 16.91 -24.22 16.16
C SER A 363 18.26 -24.49 15.50
N LEU A 364 18.36 -24.54 14.16
CA LEU A 364 19.63 -24.92 13.51
C LEU A 364 20.82 -24.01 13.90
N PRO A 365 20.70 -22.66 13.97
CA PRO A 365 21.81 -21.78 14.36
C PRO A 365 22.38 -22.05 15.76
N VAL A 366 21.58 -22.63 16.66
CA VAL A 366 21.99 -22.93 18.04
C VAL A 366 22.59 -24.33 18.14
N PHE A 367 22.10 -25.30 17.35
CA PHE A 367 22.54 -26.69 17.46
C PHE A 367 23.59 -27.12 16.42
N LEU A 368 23.79 -26.40 15.30
CA LEU A 368 24.71 -26.81 14.25
C LEU A 368 26.17 -27.04 14.72
N PRO A 369 26.79 -26.17 15.56
CA PRO A 369 28.14 -26.43 16.07
C PRO A 369 28.24 -27.73 16.87
N LYS A 370 27.18 -28.07 17.63
CA LYS A 370 27.10 -29.31 18.42
C LYS A 370 26.90 -30.54 17.52
N ILE A 371 25.99 -30.43 16.55
CA ILE A 371 25.72 -31.45 15.52
C ILE A 371 27.00 -31.78 14.73
N LEU A 372 27.84 -30.80 14.41
CA LEU A 372 29.13 -31.02 13.74
C LEU A 372 30.18 -31.65 14.66
N HIS A 373 30.23 -31.26 15.93
CA HIS A 373 31.14 -31.88 16.90
C HIS A 373 30.79 -33.36 17.13
N GLU A 374 29.50 -33.70 17.16
CA GLU A 374 28.99 -35.08 17.24
C GLU A 374 29.25 -35.92 15.97
N MET A 375 29.54 -35.28 14.83
CA MET A 375 30.05 -35.98 13.62
C MET A 375 31.54 -36.33 13.71
N GLY A 376 32.22 -35.95 14.80
CA GLY A 376 33.64 -36.23 15.05
C GLY A 376 34.60 -35.09 14.67
N HIS A 377 34.10 -33.91 14.30
CA HIS A 377 34.93 -32.73 14.07
C HIS A 377 35.42 -32.12 15.39
N SER A 378 36.61 -31.49 15.38
CA SER A 378 37.10 -30.76 16.55
C SER A 378 36.23 -29.55 16.89
N ARG A 379 36.39 -29.02 18.11
CA ARG A 379 35.69 -27.81 18.57
C ARG A 379 35.90 -26.62 17.64
N LEU A 380 37.12 -26.46 17.10
CA LEU A 380 37.45 -25.38 16.19
C LEU A 380 36.86 -25.61 14.79
N GLU A 381 37.05 -26.80 14.20
CA GLU A 381 36.48 -27.14 12.89
C GLU A 381 34.96 -27.00 12.85
N SER A 382 34.27 -27.39 13.92
CA SER A 382 32.80 -27.32 14.01
C SER A 382 32.25 -25.89 13.88
N GLN A 383 33.01 -24.89 14.33
CA GLN A 383 32.65 -23.47 14.21
C GLN A 383 32.87 -23.01 12.76
N GLY A 384 34.03 -23.30 12.19
CA GLY A 384 34.36 -22.98 10.79
C GLY A 384 33.43 -23.64 9.78
N LEU A 385 33.06 -24.91 10.01
CA LEU A 385 32.13 -25.68 9.17
C LEU A 385 30.66 -25.25 9.32
N SER A 386 30.30 -24.51 10.38
CA SER A 386 28.96 -23.94 10.56
C SER A 386 28.68 -22.75 9.63
N ALA A 387 29.72 -22.01 9.20
CA ALA A 387 29.53 -20.80 8.40
C ALA A 387 29.11 -21.05 6.92
N PRO A 388 29.70 -22.00 6.16
CA PRO A 388 29.37 -22.18 4.74
C PRO A 388 27.91 -22.54 4.42
N PRO A 389 27.20 -23.39 5.19
CA PRO A 389 25.77 -23.64 4.96
C PRO A 389 24.92 -22.37 5.07
N TYR A 390 25.23 -21.48 6.03
CA TYR A 390 24.53 -20.20 6.18
C TYR A 390 24.90 -19.18 5.11
N PHE A 391 26.17 -19.17 4.65
CA PHE A 391 26.59 -18.29 3.57
C PHE A 391 25.88 -18.65 2.27
N LEU A 392 25.77 -19.95 1.94
CA LEU A 392 24.98 -20.39 0.80
C LEU A 392 23.48 -20.14 1.01
N ALA A 393 22.94 -20.31 2.22
CA ALA A 393 21.54 -19.94 2.51
C ALA A 393 21.27 -18.46 2.20
N PHE A 394 22.15 -17.53 2.59
CA PHE A 394 22.05 -16.11 2.24
C PHE A 394 22.02 -15.88 0.72
N LEU A 395 22.97 -16.46 -0.03
CA LEU A 395 23.03 -16.33 -1.49
C LEU A 395 21.79 -16.92 -2.18
N PHE A 396 21.33 -18.10 -1.74
CA PHE A 396 20.14 -18.75 -2.30
C PHE A 396 18.83 -18.03 -1.92
N VAL A 397 18.74 -17.36 -0.76
CA VAL A 397 17.61 -16.49 -0.42
C VAL A 397 17.51 -15.32 -1.38
N LEU A 398 18.62 -14.61 -1.63
CA LEU A 398 18.63 -13.49 -2.58
C LEU A 398 18.29 -13.94 -4.02
N LEU A 399 18.88 -15.06 -4.46
CA LEU A 399 18.59 -15.65 -5.77
C LEU A 399 17.12 -16.06 -5.91
N THR A 400 16.58 -16.80 -4.93
CA THR A 400 15.21 -17.29 -4.99
C THR A 400 14.21 -16.15 -4.89
N ALA A 401 14.44 -15.14 -4.04
CA ALA A 401 13.60 -13.95 -3.98
C ALA A 401 13.55 -13.23 -5.34
N HIS A 402 14.71 -13.00 -5.97
CA HIS A 402 14.77 -12.37 -7.29
C HIS A 402 14.04 -13.19 -8.38
N LEU A 403 14.23 -14.52 -8.40
CA LEU A 403 13.54 -15.39 -9.37
C LEU A 403 12.03 -15.48 -9.10
N SER A 404 11.63 -15.61 -7.83
CA SER A 404 10.23 -15.63 -7.38
C SER A 404 9.48 -14.37 -7.83
N ASP A 405 10.06 -13.19 -7.62
CA ASP A 405 9.45 -11.93 -8.05
C ASP A 405 9.56 -11.71 -9.57
N ARG A 406 10.61 -12.21 -10.23
CA ARG A 406 10.71 -12.15 -11.71
C ARG A 406 9.66 -13.03 -12.41
N PHE A 407 9.36 -14.21 -11.87
CA PHE A 407 8.37 -15.13 -12.43
C PHE A 407 6.96 -14.93 -11.86
N GLN A 408 6.78 -14.12 -10.82
CA GLN A 408 5.51 -13.91 -10.10
C GLN A 408 4.91 -15.20 -9.50
N ILE A 409 5.74 -16.21 -9.23
CA ILE A 409 5.33 -17.52 -8.69
C ILE A 409 6.01 -17.73 -7.34
N ARG A 410 5.22 -17.69 -6.25
CA ARG A 410 5.72 -17.83 -4.86
C ARG A 410 5.53 -19.21 -4.26
N SER A 411 4.42 -19.89 -4.57
CA SER A 411 4.09 -21.21 -4.02
C SER A 411 5.09 -22.29 -4.43
N GLY A 412 5.49 -22.35 -5.71
CA GLY A 412 6.48 -23.31 -6.21
C GLY A 412 7.82 -23.27 -5.45
N PRO A 413 8.49 -22.10 -5.38
CA PRO A 413 9.71 -21.94 -4.59
C PRO A 413 9.54 -22.25 -3.10
N ILE A 414 8.42 -21.87 -2.48
CA ILE A 414 8.12 -22.22 -1.07
C ILE A 414 8.05 -23.74 -0.88
N ILE A 415 7.29 -24.45 -1.73
CA ILE A 415 7.13 -25.91 -1.65
C ILE A 415 8.48 -26.62 -1.89
N PHE A 416 9.24 -26.18 -2.90
CA PHE A 416 10.57 -26.75 -3.19
C PHE A 416 11.52 -26.62 -1.99
N HIS A 417 11.64 -25.42 -1.42
CA HIS A 417 12.53 -25.16 -0.29
C HIS A 417 12.05 -25.81 1.02
N ALA A 418 10.73 -25.95 1.22
CA ALA A 418 10.17 -26.69 2.35
C ALA A 418 10.49 -28.18 2.26
N LEU A 419 10.34 -28.79 1.07
CA LEU A 419 10.68 -30.20 0.83
C LEU A 419 12.19 -30.45 0.93
N ALA A 420 13.03 -29.54 0.42
CA ALA A 420 14.47 -29.61 0.58
C ALA A 420 14.88 -29.52 2.06
N SER A 421 14.27 -28.61 2.82
CA SER A 421 14.50 -28.49 4.27
C SER A 421 14.14 -29.78 5.02
N ALA A 422 12.92 -30.28 4.78
CA ALA A 422 12.44 -31.52 5.39
C ALA A 422 13.32 -32.73 5.04
N ALA A 423 13.80 -32.84 3.80
CA ALA A 423 14.74 -33.89 3.40
C ALA A 423 16.09 -33.77 4.12
N GLY A 424 16.65 -32.57 4.25
CA GLY A 424 17.89 -32.32 5.01
C GLY A 424 17.78 -32.74 6.47
N TYR A 425 16.72 -32.29 7.16
CA TYR A 425 16.45 -32.70 8.54
C TYR A 425 16.17 -34.21 8.69
N ALA A 426 15.45 -34.82 7.74
CA ALA A 426 15.20 -36.27 7.77
C ALA A 426 16.50 -37.08 7.62
N VAL A 427 17.41 -36.69 6.72
CA VAL A 427 18.72 -37.34 6.57
C VAL A 427 19.58 -37.16 7.82
N LEU A 428 19.53 -36.00 8.49
CA LEU A 428 20.22 -35.79 9.77
C LEU A 428 19.63 -36.66 10.89
N ALA A 429 18.31 -36.66 11.07
CA ALA A 429 17.63 -37.43 12.12
C ALA A 429 17.76 -38.95 11.94
N LEU A 430 17.81 -39.44 10.70
CA LEU A 430 17.98 -40.85 10.38
C LEU A 430 19.46 -41.25 10.20
N SER A 431 20.41 -40.34 10.46
CA SER A 431 21.83 -40.56 10.16
C SER A 431 22.51 -41.60 11.05
N GLU A 432 22.07 -41.74 12.30
CA GLU A 432 22.52 -42.79 13.22
C GLU A 432 21.88 -44.15 12.92
N PRO A 433 20.54 -44.30 12.82
CA PRO A 433 19.89 -45.54 12.40
C PRO A 433 20.42 -46.17 11.09
N PHE A 434 20.84 -45.36 10.11
CA PHE A 434 21.42 -45.83 8.85
C PHE A 434 22.95 -45.77 8.79
N GLY A 435 23.64 -45.41 9.87
CA GLY A 435 25.12 -45.39 9.92
C GLY A 435 25.77 -44.47 8.88
N LEU A 436 25.11 -43.36 8.52
CA LEU A 436 25.54 -42.49 7.41
C LEU A 436 26.91 -41.84 7.72
N PRO A 437 27.85 -41.76 6.76
CA PRO A 437 29.18 -41.22 6.99
C PRO A 437 29.16 -39.69 7.17
N PRO A 438 30.08 -39.10 7.96
CA PRO A 438 30.08 -37.66 8.27
C PRO A 438 29.94 -36.70 7.08
N PRO A 439 30.60 -36.90 5.91
CA PRO A 439 30.45 -35.99 4.77
C PRO A 439 29.01 -35.95 4.21
N LEU A 440 28.27 -37.07 4.28
CA LEU A 440 26.87 -37.12 3.83
C LEU A 440 25.95 -36.42 4.83
N ARG A 441 26.23 -36.56 6.14
CA ARG A 441 25.53 -35.82 7.18
C ARG A 441 25.76 -34.31 7.04
N TYR A 442 27.00 -33.89 6.80
CA TYR A 442 27.33 -32.47 6.55
C TYR A 442 26.65 -31.93 5.28
N LEU A 443 26.61 -32.71 4.20
CA LEU A 443 25.91 -32.33 2.96
C LEU A 443 24.41 -32.12 3.19
N ALA A 444 23.77 -32.85 4.12
CA ALA A 444 22.37 -32.66 4.49
C ALA A 444 22.06 -31.36 5.27
N VAL A 445 23.07 -30.72 5.87
CA VAL A 445 22.92 -29.40 6.53
C VAL A 445 22.58 -28.31 5.51
N TYR A 446 23.13 -28.38 4.29
CA TYR A 446 22.94 -27.37 3.26
C TYR A 446 21.46 -27.21 2.83
N PRO A 447 20.73 -28.26 2.39
CA PRO A 447 19.31 -28.12 2.04
C PRO A 447 18.43 -27.82 3.26
N ALA A 448 18.80 -28.25 4.48
CA ALA A 448 18.14 -27.82 5.71
C ALA A 448 18.23 -26.29 5.90
N ALA A 449 19.44 -25.74 5.92
CA ALA A 449 19.70 -24.30 6.11
C ALA A 449 19.10 -23.46 4.96
N ILE A 450 19.45 -23.78 3.71
CA ILE A 450 18.95 -23.07 2.52
C ILE A 450 17.42 -23.08 2.51
N GLY A 451 16.81 -24.24 2.78
CA GLY A 451 15.37 -24.44 2.69
C GLY A 451 14.58 -23.56 3.67
N PHE A 452 14.83 -23.65 4.98
CA PHE A 452 14.01 -22.87 5.94
C PHE A 452 14.20 -21.36 5.80
N PHE A 453 15.42 -20.87 5.54
CA PHE A 453 15.67 -19.42 5.38
C PHE A 453 14.91 -18.86 4.16
N ASN A 454 14.78 -19.65 3.09
CA ASN A 454 13.94 -19.32 1.95
C ASN A 454 12.44 -19.33 2.30
N VAL A 455 11.95 -20.37 2.96
CA VAL A 455 10.53 -20.48 3.33
C VAL A 455 10.09 -19.34 4.25
N VAL A 456 10.89 -18.96 5.26
CA VAL A 456 10.60 -17.79 6.12
C VAL A 456 10.49 -16.51 5.29
N THR A 457 11.52 -16.19 4.50
CA THR A 457 11.59 -14.94 3.72
C THR A 457 10.46 -14.84 2.70
N LEU A 458 10.17 -15.92 1.98
CA LEU A 458 9.10 -15.96 0.97
C LEU A 458 7.70 -15.95 1.60
N THR A 459 7.48 -16.65 2.71
CA THR A 459 6.17 -16.69 3.39
C THR A 459 5.80 -15.32 3.95
N ILE A 460 6.74 -14.61 4.59
CA ILE A 460 6.50 -13.23 5.05
C ILE A 460 6.13 -12.32 3.86
N THR A 461 6.92 -12.37 2.79
CA THR A 461 6.68 -11.51 1.61
C THR A 461 5.36 -11.87 0.91
N TRP A 462 4.96 -13.14 0.91
CA TRP A 462 3.65 -13.60 0.39
C TRP A 462 2.49 -13.13 1.28
N SER A 463 2.59 -13.29 2.61
CA SER A 463 1.58 -12.79 3.54
C SER A 463 1.39 -11.27 3.45
N ILE A 464 2.46 -10.49 3.32
CA ILE A 464 2.35 -9.02 3.19
C ILE A 464 1.70 -8.63 1.84
N ASN A 465 2.01 -9.32 0.74
CA ASN A 465 1.37 -9.04 -0.56
C ASN A 465 -0.08 -9.56 -0.66
N ASN A 466 -0.45 -10.57 0.13
CA ASN A 466 -1.82 -11.09 0.20
C ASN A 466 -2.71 -10.29 1.16
N GLN A 467 -2.13 -9.52 2.09
CA GLN A 467 -2.91 -8.60 2.91
C GLN A 467 -3.57 -7.55 2.00
N PRO A 468 -4.90 -7.31 2.11
CA PRO A 468 -5.56 -6.31 1.30
C PRO A 468 -5.03 -4.93 1.67
N SER A 469 -4.25 -4.35 0.77
CA SER A 469 -3.81 -2.95 0.88
C SER A 469 -5.02 -2.01 0.97
N GLU A 470 -4.85 -0.77 1.44
CA GLU A 470 -5.96 0.22 1.40
C GLU A 470 -6.45 0.49 -0.03
N THR A 471 -5.62 0.25 -1.04
CA THR A 471 -6.00 0.23 -2.45
C THR A 471 -6.89 -0.98 -2.79
N THR A 472 -6.65 -2.14 -2.16
CA THR A 472 -7.45 -3.37 -2.31
C THR A 472 -8.77 -3.31 -1.54
N MET A 473 -8.81 -2.67 -0.35
CA MET A 473 -10.07 -2.36 0.33
C MET A 473 -10.90 -1.30 -0.41
N LYS A 474 -10.27 -0.50 -1.28
CA LYS A 474 -10.97 0.31 -2.31
C LYS A 474 -11.28 -0.48 -3.59
N SER A 475 -10.79 -1.72 -3.76
CA SER A 475 -10.96 -2.54 -4.96
C SER A 475 -11.99 -3.68 -4.84
N GLU A 476 -12.66 -3.84 -3.69
CA GLU A 476 -14.10 -4.15 -3.74
C GLU A 476 -14.83 -2.91 -4.27
N ASN A 477 -14.60 -2.59 -5.54
CA ASN A 477 -15.28 -1.51 -6.24
C ASN A 477 -16.79 -1.84 -6.24
N PRO A 478 -17.63 -1.07 -5.53
CA PRO A 478 -19.04 -1.43 -5.34
C PRO A 478 -19.78 -1.45 -6.67
N ASP A 479 -19.43 -0.55 -7.59
CA ASP A 479 -20.00 -0.46 -8.93
C ASP A 479 -19.61 -1.71 -9.75
N ALA A 480 -18.35 -2.16 -9.67
CA ALA A 480 -17.93 -3.41 -10.33
C ALA A 480 -18.63 -4.64 -9.74
N LYS A 481 -18.79 -4.72 -8.42
CA LYS A 481 -19.50 -5.81 -7.73
C LYS A 481 -21.00 -5.83 -8.09
N HIS A 482 -21.61 -4.66 -8.24
CA HIS A 482 -22.97 -4.49 -8.74
C HIS A 482 -23.12 -4.93 -10.20
N PHE A 483 -22.26 -4.47 -11.12
CA PHE A 483 -22.36 -4.87 -12.53
C PHE A 483 -22.01 -6.34 -12.78
N LEU A 484 -21.11 -6.96 -12.01
CA LEU A 484 -20.87 -8.41 -12.06
C LEU A 484 -22.09 -9.25 -11.61
N SER A 485 -23.04 -8.66 -10.88
CA SER A 485 -24.32 -9.34 -10.56
C SER A 485 -25.34 -9.32 -11.72
N ILE A 486 -25.05 -8.59 -12.81
CA ILE A 486 -25.91 -8.41 -13.98
C ILE A 486 -25.30 -9.18 -15.16
N PRO A 487 -25.84 -10.34 -15.58
CA PRO A 487 -25.12 -11.27 -16.47
C PRO A 487 -24.63 -10.70 -17.81
N TRP A 488 -25.42 -9.82 -18.44
CA TRP A 488 -25.01 -9.20 -19.72
C TRP A 488 -23.93 -8.12 -19.51
N ALA A 489 -23.93 -7.42 -18.38
CA ALA A 489 -22.93 -6.41 -18.04
C ALA A 489 -21.60 -7.07 -17.63
N ALA A 490 -21.66 -8.20 -16.90
CA ALA A 490 -20.51 -9.03 -16.57
C ALA A 490 -19.74 -9.47 -17.83
N ALA A 491 -20.43 -9.84 -18.91
CA ALA A 491 -19.80 -10.22 -20.18
C ALA A 491 -18.94 -9.12 -20.82
N HIS A 492 -19.20 -7.83 -20.53
CA HIS A 492 -18.32 -6.73 -20.94
C HIS A 492 -17.13 -6.53 -20.00
N ILE A 493 -17.27 -6.88 -18.71
CA ILE A 493 -16.22 -6.77 -17.68
C ILE A 493 -15.18 -7.89 -17.82
N ASP A 494 -15.65 -9.12 -18.05
CA ASP A 494 -14.81 -10.32 -18.11
C ASP A 494 -14.15 -10.56 -19.48
N ALA A 495 -14.36 -9.64 -20.44
CA ALA A 495 -13.72 -9.69 -21.74
C ALA A 495 -12.17 -9.56 -21.62
N PRO A 496 -11.39 -10.40 -22.32
CA PRO A 496 -9.94 -10.48 -22.11
C PRO A 496 -9.23 -9.17 -22.52
N GLY A 497 -8.38 -8.67 -21.62
CA GLY A 497 -7.62 -7.42 -21.80
C GLY A 497 -8.35 -6.15 -21.37
N THR A 498 -9.58 -6.25 -20.86
CA THR A 498 -10.35 -5.12 -20.32
C THR A 498 -9.79 -4.67 -18.96
N VAL A 499 -9.52 -3.37 -18.85
CA VAL A 499 -9.28 -2.64 -17.60
C VAL A 499 -10.63 -2.14 -17.07
N ARG A 500 -10.84 -2.23 -15.75
CA ARG A 500 -12.09 -1.84 -15.08
C ARG A 500 -11.81 -0.85 -13.95
N GLU A 501 -12.34 0.36 -14.07
CA GLU A 501 -12.09 1.48 -13.15
C GLU A 501 -13.41 2.23 -12.92
N THR A 502 -13.66 2.73 -11.70
CA THR A 502 -14.78 3.68 -11.50
C THR A 502 -14.45 4.98 -12.22
N ALA A 503 -15.42 5.59 -12.90
CA ALA A 503 -15.21 6.86 -13.60
C ALA A 503 -14.59 7.92 -12.67
N SER A 504 -13.56 8.63 -13.14
CA SER A 504 -12.82 9.60 -12.31
C SER A 504 -13.72 10.70 -11.73
N SER A 505 -14.75 11.07 -12.49
CA SER A 505 -15.79 12.03 -12.16
C SER A 505 -16.73 11.62 -11.03
N ARG A 506 -16.70 10.35 -10.58
CA ARG A 506 -17.45 9.89 -9.40
C ARG A 506 -16.78 10.28 -8.09
N PHE A 507 -15.53 10.76 -8.12
CA PHE A 507 -14.76 11.15 -6.93
C PHE A 507 -14.64 12.67 -6.83
N PRO A 508 -15.06 13.30 -5.71
CA PRO A 508 -14.96 14.76 -5.56
C PRO A 508 -13.51 15.26 -5.65
N LYS A 509 -13.28 16.23 -6.54
CA LYS A 509 -11.97 16.88 -6.76
C LYS A 509 -11.82 18.11 -5.83
N GLN A 510 -10.64 18.75 -5.82
CA GLN A 510 -10.36 19.88 -4.91
C GLN A 510 -10.78 21.25 -5.47
N ASP A 511 -11.04 21.29 -6.76
CA ASP A 511 -11.22 22.44 -7.64
C ASP A 511 -12.65 22.51 -8.21
N THR A 512 -13.62 21.84 -7.56
CA THR A 512 -15.05 21.75 -7.92
C THR A 512 -15.35 21.09 -9.28
N GLU A 513 -14.32 20.64 -10.01
CA GLU A 513 -14.46 19.83 -11.22
C GLU A 513 -15.22 18.52 -10.90
N ASP A 514 -16.08 18.11 -11.83
CA ASP A 514 -16.97 16.93 -11.78
C ASP A 514 -18.03 16.89 -10.65
N GLU A 515 -18.28 17.97 -9.88
CA GLU A 515 -19.26 17.95 -8.76
C GLU A 515 -20.66 17.42 -9.13
N LEU A 516 -21.10 17.65 -10.37
CA LEU A 516 -22.36 17.11 -10.91
C LEU A 516 -22.39 15.58 -10.87
N PHE A 517 -21.29 14.90 -11.23
CA PHE A 517 -21.18 13.44 -11.23
C PHE A 517 -20.66 12.86 -9.91
N SER A 518 -19.84 13.61 -9.16
CA SER A 518 -19.28 13.14 -7.89
C SER A 518 -20.26 13.26 -6.73
N THR A 519 -21.20 14.19 -6.82
CA THR A 519 -22.05 14.61 -5.69
C THR A 519 -23.53 14.62 -6.06
N THR A 520 -23.95 15.32 -7.11
CA THR A 520 -25.38 15.48 -7.43
C THR A 520 -26.01 14.22 -8.03
N LEU A 521 -25.30 13.56 -8.96
CA LEU A 521 -25.75 12.32 -9.61
C LEU A 521 -25.27 11.06 -8.88
N HIS A 522 -24.42 11.18 -7.86
CA HIS A 522 -23.87 10.07 -7.08
C HIS A 522 -24.81 9.64 -5.94
N THR A 523 -26.00 9.15 -6.27
CA THR A 523 -26.95 8.63 -5.26
C THR A 523 -27.67 7.36 -5.72
N ASP A 524 -28.11 6.54 -4.75
CA ASP A 524 -29.01 5.38 -4.98
C ASP A 524 -30.32 5.72 -5.70
N LYS A 525 -30.68 7.02 -5.75
CA LYS A 525 -31.89 7.52 -6.41
C LYS A 525 -31.63 8.06 -7.82
N THR A 526 -30.39 8.38 -8.18
CA THR A 526 -30.02 9.02 -9.47
C THR A 526 -29.19 8.07 -10.34
N ILE A 527 -27.86 8.13 -10.28
CA ILE A 527 -26.95 7.16 -10.92
C ILE A 527 -26.33 6.33 -9.80
N ALA A 528 -26.87 5.12 -9.59
CA ALA A 528 -26.47 4.27 -8.46
C ALA A 528 -25.03 3.76 -8.62
N ALA A 529 -24.66 3.31 -9.81
CA ALA A 529 -23.33 2.77 -10.15
C ALA A 529 -22.86 3.28 -11.51
N PHE A 530 -21.55 3.50 -11.67
CA PHE A 530 -20.90 3.98 -12.90
C PHE A 530 -19.46 3.38 -13.01
N LEU A 531 -19.29 2.39 -13.88
CA LEU A 531 -18.02 1.69 -14.13
C LEU A 531 -17.53 1.96 -15.56
N THR A 532 -16.27 2.39 -15.69
CA THR A 532 -15.57 2.59 -16.96
C THR A 532 -14.78 1.33 -17.34
N LEU A 533 -14.81 0.99 -18.63
CA LEU A 533 -14.18 -0.18 -19.23
C LEU A 533 -13.41 0.23 -20.49
N TYR A 534 -12.15 -0.15 -20.61
CA TYR A 534 -11.33 0.09 -21.81
C TYR A 534 -10.28 -1.01 -21.98
N LYS A 535 -9.72 -1.18 -23.17
CA LYS A 535 -8.62 -2.13 -23.40
C LYS A 535 -7.28 -1.47 -23.13
N ARG A 536 -6.37 -2.18 -22.43
CA ARG A 536 -4.99 -1.70 -22.25
C ARG A 536 -4.26 -1.70 -23.62
N PRO A 537 -3.54 -0.63 -24.00
CA PRO A 537 -2.79 -0.57 -25.25
C PRO A 537 -1.73 -1.68 -25.29
N SER A 538 -1.58 -2.33 -26.44
CA SER A 538 -0.59 -3.39 -26.63
C SER A 538 0.63 -2.88 -27.40
N ALA A 539 1.80 -2.92 -26.76
CA ALA A 539 3.07 -2.51 -27.34
C ALA A 539 3.45 -3.28 -28.62
N ALA A 540 2.83 -4.43 -28.88
CA ALA A 540 3.03 -5.22 -30.10
C ALA A 540 2.33 -4.63 -31.35
N TYR A 541 1.39 -3.70 -31.19
CA TYR A 541 0.54 -3.18 -32.29
C TYR A 541 0.74 -1.69 -32.62
N GLY A 542 1.57 -0.96 -31.87
CA GLY A 542 1.86 0.45 -32.15
C GLY A 542 0.66 1.39 -31.99
N GLU A 543 -0.30 1.05 -31.12
CA GLU A 543 -1.51 1.85 -30.90
C GLU A 543 -1.20 3.13 -30.10
N ASN A 544 -1.08 4.25 -30.81
CA ASN A 544 -0.79 5.56 -30.22
C ASN A 544 -1.92 6.16 -29.36
N MET A 545 -3.11 5.55 -29.30
CA MET A 545 -4.27 6.09 -28.56
C MET A 545 -5.35 5.01 -28.34
N ILE A 546 -5.92 4.92 -27.14
CA ILE A 546 -7.13 4.16 -26.85
C ILE A 546 -8.31 4.87 -27.53
N ARG A 547 -8.86 4.26 -28.59
CA ARG A 547 -9.95 4.82 -29.41
C ARG A 547 -11.35 4.48 -28.93
N GLU A 548 -11.53 3.45 -28.12
CA GLU A 548 -12.83 2.98 -27.64
C GLU A 548 -12.82 2.94 -26.11
N VAL A 549 -13.74 3.67 -25.49
CA VAL A 549 -14.01 3.67 -24.05
C VAL A 549 -15.47 3.34 -23.83
N LYS A 550 -15.77 2.48 -22.85
CA LYS A 550 -17.11 2.03 -22.52
C LYS A 550 -17.44 2.38 -21.08
N ALA A 551 -18.72 2.58 -20.80
CA ALA A 551 -19.23 2.81 -19.46
C ALA A 551 -20.52 2.03 -19.22
N LEU A 552 -20.63 1.39 -18.06
CA LEU A 552 -21.86 0.82 -17.55
C LEU A 552 -22.42 1.78 -16.49
N LEU A 553 -23.69 2.18 -16.64
CA LEU A 553 -24.37 3.06 -15.69
C LEU A 553 -25.72 2.47 -15.28
N THR A 554 -26.06 2.51 -13.98
CA THR A 554 -27.41 2.14 -13.49
C THR A 554 -28.21 3.37 -13.11
N LEU A 555 -29.21 3.67 -13.94
CA LEU A 555 -30.13 4.79 -13.78
C LEU A 555 -31.34 4.41 -12.92
N ARG A 556 -31.80 5.36 -12.10
CA ARG A 556 -32.89 5.22 -11.14
C ARG A 556 -33.88 6.39 -11.28
N HIS A 557 -35.04 6.31 -10.62
CA HIS A 557 -36.17 7.22 -10.84
C HIS A 557 -35.92 8.71 -10.60
N GLY A 558 -34.83 9.09 -9.92
CA GLY A 558 -34.44 10.48 -9.67
C GLY A 558 -33.84 11.21 -10.88
N VAL A 559 -33.56 10.53 -11.99
CA VAL A 559 -33.16 11.17 -13.26
C VAL A 559 -34.30 11.27 -14.28
N ASN A 560 -35.56 11.20 -13.83
CA ASN A 560 -36.72 11.10 -14.71
C ASN A 560 -37.25 12.46 -15.19
N GLY A 561 -37.53 12.55 -16.49
CA GLY A 561 -38.27 13.67 -17.09
C GLY A 561 -39.75 13.36 -17.31
N TYR A 562 -40.09 12.07 -17.37
CA TYR A 562 -41.43 11.53 -17.52
C TYR A 562 -41.53 10.22 -16.71
N PRO A 563 -42.71 9.75 -16.27
CA PRO A 563 -42.85 8.47 -15.59
C PRO A 563 -42.08 7.33 -16.28
N ASN A 564 -41.16 6.71 -15.53
CA ASN A 564 -40.24 5.65 -15.96
C ASN A 564 -39.31 5.98 -17.16
N VAL A 565 -39.14 7.25 -17.56
CA VAL A 565 -38.22 7.66 -18.63
C VAL A 565 -37.24 8.74 -18.15
N SER A 566 -35.95 8.54 -18.42
CA SER A 566 -34.89 9.50 -18.05
C SER A 566 -35.05 10.82 -18.83
N HIS A 567 -34.78 11.94 -18.15
CA HIS A 567 -34.86 13.27 -18.73
C HIS A 567 -33.83 13.42 -19.85
N GLY A 568 -34.24 13.93 -21.03
CA GLY A 568 -33.35 14.06 -22.20
C GLY A 568 -32.05 14.82 -21.90
N GLY A 569 -32.11 15.87 -21.07
CA GLY A 569 -30.92 16.56 -20.60
C GLY A 569 -29.92 15.66 -19.85
N ILE A 570 -30.38 14.75 -18.99
CA ILE A 570 -29.49 13.80 -18.29
C ILE A 570 -28.90 12.78 -19.28
N VAL A 571 -29.69 12.35 -20.27
CA VAL A 571 -29.21 11.46 -21.34
C VAL A 571 -28.10 12.12 -22.16
N ALA A 572 -28.19 13.43 -22.43
CA ALA A 572 -27.11 14.21 -23.04
C ALA A 572 -25.90 14.39 -22.10
N THR A 573 -26.12 14.70 -20.81
CA THR A 573 -25.04 14.82 -19.81
C THR A 573 -24.24 13.52 -19.66
N ILE A 574 -24.90 12.35 -19.70
CA ILE A 574 -24.23 11.04 -19.68
C ILE A 574 -23.40 10.81 -20.95
N LEU A 575 -23.87 11.28 -22.11
CA LEU A 575 -23.11 11.20 -23.36
C LEU A 575 -21.86 12.09 -23.33
N ASP A 576 -21.98 13.36 -22.92
CA ASP A 576 -20.85 14.29 -22.77
C ASP A 576 -19.77 13.72 -21.83
N GLU A 577 -20.18 13.24 -20.66
CA GLU A 577 -19.30 12.63 -19.66
C GLU A 577 -18.54 11.42 -20.19
N VAL A 578 -19.24 10.41 -20.73
CA VAL A 578 -18.59 9.16 -21.18
C VAL A 578 -17.72 9.39 -22.42
N ILE A 579 -18.06 10.37 -23.26
CA ILE A 579 -17.19 10.85 -24.34
C ILE A 579 -15.95 11.53 -23.76
N GLY A 580 -16.12 12.41 -22.77
CA GLY A 580 -15.04 13.11 -22.06
C GLY A 580 -14.03 12.17 -21.40
N LEU A 581 -14.47 11.02 -20.87
CA LEU A 581 -13.61 10.00 -20.25
C LEU A 581 -12.50 9.45 -21.17
N VAL A 582 -12.62 9.61 -22.50
CA VAL A 582 -11.53 9.29 -23.45
C VAL A 582 -10.23 10.01 -23.09
N PHE A 583 -10.30 11.27 -22.63
CA PHE A 583 -9.11 12.08 -22.36
C PHE A 583 -8.34 11.66 -21.09
N PRO A 584 -8.95 11.53 -19.89
CA PRO A 584 -8.23 11.04 -18.70
C PRO A 584 -7.71 9.61 -18.89
N VAL A 585 -8.47 8.71 -19.53
CA VAL A 585 -8.02 7.33 -19.84
C VAL A 585 -6.75 7.35 -20.69
N ASN A 586 -6.68 8.16 -21.75
CA ASN A 586 -5.48 8.27 -22.58
C ASN A 586 -4.31 8.98 -21.90
N LYS A 587 -4.55 10.01 -21.07
CA LYS A 587 -3.51 10.71 -20.28
C LYS A 587 -2.85 9.78 -19.27
N ILE A 588 -3.65 9.02 -18.50
CA ILE A 588 -3.16 8.08 -17.47
C ILE A 588 -2.27 6.98 -18.08
N ASN A 589 -2.54 6.60 -19.33
CA ASN A 589 -1.73 5.63 -20.08
C ASN A 589 -0.58 6.30 -20.89
N GLY A 590 -0.37 7.61 -20.77
CA GLY A 590 0.72 8.36 -21.44
C GLY A 590 0.57 8.50 -22.96
N LEU A 591 -0.62 8.29 -23.51
CA LEU A 591 -0.85 8.19 -24.96
C LEU A 591 -1.15 9.54 -25.64
N ILE A 592 -1.69 10.51 -24.89
CA ILE A 592 -1.93 11.88 -25.39
C ILE A 592 -1.24 12.91 -24.48
N PRO A 593 -0.83 14.08 -25.03
CA PRO A 593 -0.19 15.12 -24.22
C PRO A 593 -1.13 15.72 -23.16
N ASP A 594 -0.56 16.14 -22.04
CA ASP A 594 -1.27 16.90 -21.00
C ASP A 594 -1.80 18.25 -21.49
N GLY A 595 -2.75 18.82 -20.73
CA GLY A 595 -3.49 20.05 -21.05
C GLY A 595 -5.01 19.85 -21.00
N ALA A 596 -5.76 20.94 -21.14
CA ALA A 596 -7.23 20.91 -21.15
C ALA A 596 -7.78 20.53 -22.53
N TYR A 597 -8.81 19.69 -22.53
CA TYR A 597 -9.57 19.28 -23.71
C TYR A 597 -11.05 19.56 -23.41
N MET A 598 -11.68 20.44 -24.19
CA MET A 598 -13.04 20.93 -23.93
C MET A 598 -13.99 20.55 -25.07
N THR A 599 -15.24 20.23 -24.74
CA THR A 599 -16.33 20.06 -25.70
C THR A 599 -16.58 21.38 -26.45
N ALA A 600 -16.39 21.41 -27.76
CA ALA A 600 -16.71 22.56 -28.61
C ALA A 600 -18.14 22.46 -29.16
N TYR A 601 -18.61 21.24 -29.45
CA TYR A 601 -20.05 20.95 -29.63
C TYR A 601 -20.36 19.50 -29.24
N LEU A 602 -21.62 19.27 -28.90
CA LEU A 602 -22.23 17.96 -28.68
C LEU A 602 -23.63 17.94 -29.34
N ASN A 603 -23.80 17.14 -30.38
CA ASN A 603 -25.06 17.00 -31.12
C ASN A 603 -25.72 15.66 -30.76
N THR A 604 -26.78 15.69 -29.95
CA THR A 604 -27.41 14.49 -29.38
C THR A 604 -28.72 14.11 -30.08
N GLN A 605 -28.79 12.88 -30.59
CA GLN A 605 -29.98 12.28 -31.20
C GLN A 605 -30.60 11.24 -30.28
N TYR A 606 -31.82 11.50 -29.78
CA TYR A 606 -32.62 10.54 -29.04
C TYR A 606 -33.36 9.61 -30.02
N VAL A 607 -33.06 8.31 -29.98
CA VAL A 607 -33.60 7.30 -30.92
C VAL A 607 -34.75 6.51 -30.29
N ARG A 608 -34.67 6.22 -28.99
CA ARG A 608 -35.71 5.56 -28.17
C ARG A 608 -35.70 6.15 -26.75
N PRO A 609 -36.82 6.12 -26.00
CA PRO A 609 -36.84 6.57 -24.62
C PRO A 609 -35.96 5.68 -23.71
N VAL A 610 -34.99 6.29 -23.02
CA VAL A 610 -34.16 5.60 -22.01
C VAL A 610 -35.02 5.31 -20.77
N GLN A 611 -35.31 4.04 -20.50
CA GLN A 611 -36.21 3.64 -19.40
C GLN A 611 -35.50 3.71 -18.04
N THR A 612 -36.29 3.76 -16.98
CA THR A 612 -35.83 3.77 -15.59
C THR A 612 -36.76 2.96 -14.69
N PRO A 613 -36.23 2.15 -13.75
CA PRO A 613 -34.81 1.96 -13.46
C PRO A 613 -34.18 0.96 -14.44
N GLN A 614 -33.01 1.28 -14.99
CA GLN A 614 -32.34 0.45 -16.00
C GLN A 614 -30.82 0.57 -15.89
N THR A 615 -30.11 -0.49 -16.26
CA THR A 615 -28.68 -0.43 -16.54
C THR A 615 -28.47 -0.27 -18.04
N ILE A 616 -27.65 0.71 -18.43
CA ILE A 616 -27.30 1.02 -19.83
C ILE A 616 -25.81 0.81 -20.05
N LEU A 617 -25.45 0.50 -21.30
CA LEU A 617 -24.09 0.58 -21.80
C LEU A 617 -23.94 1.90 -22.58
N VAL A 618 -22.81 2.56 -22.44
CA VAL A 618 -22.44 3.74 -23.22
C VAL A 618 -21.08 3.50 -23.86
N VAL A 619 -20.95 3.78 -25.16
CA VAL A 619 -19.74 3.51 -25.94
C VAL A 619 -19.27 4.80 -26.61
N ALA A 620 -18.09 5.29 -26.22
CA ALA A 620 -17.41 6.42 -26.84
C ALA A 620 -16.32 5.93 -27.81
N THR A 621 -16.36 6.41 -29.05
CA THR A 621 -15.45 5.97 -30.14
C THR A 621 -14.82 7.15 -30.86
N VAL A 622 -13.50 7.31 -30.77
CA VAL A 622 -12.76 8.37 -31.46
C VAL A 622 -12.57 8.02 -32.93
N LYS A 623 -13.30 8.71 -33.81
CA LYS A 623 -13.22 8.52 -35.26
C LYS A 623 -11.98 9.21 -35.83
N LYS A 624 -11.89 10.52 -35.64
CA LYS A 624 -10.96 11.42 -36.33
C LYS A 624 -10.18 12.27 -35.32
N VAL A 625 -8.90 12.53 -35.60
CA VAL A 625 -8.07 13.47 -34.83
C VAL A 625 -7.24 14.26 -35.84
N GLU A 626 -7.29 15.60 -35.77
CA GLU A 626 -6.52 16.50 -36.62
C GLU A 626 -5.93 17.64 -35.77
N GLY A 627 -4.63 17.53 -35.46
CA GLY A 627 -3.90 18.51 -34.65
C GLY A 627 -4.46 18.64 -33.23
N ARG A 628 -5.32 19.65 -33.01
CA ARG A 628 -6.00 19.91 -31.72
C ARG A 628 -7.47 19.47 -31.70
N LYS A 629 -8.05 19.07 -32.82
CA LYS A 629 -9.48 18.72 -32.99
C LYS A 629 -9.67 17.19 -32.91
N TYR A 630 -10.60 16.73 -32.08
CA TYR A 630 -10.91 15.32 -31.82
C TYR A 630 -12.41 15.08 -32.03
N TRP A 631 -12.79 14.25 -32.99
CA TRP A 631 -14.19 13.90 -33.26
C TRP A 631 -14.51 12.53 -32.68
N ILE A 632 -15.51 12.49 -31.80
CA ILE A 632 -15.87 11.31 -31.01
C ILE A 632 -17.39 11.08 -31.14
N GLU A 633 -17.78 9.84 -31.44
CA GLU A 633 -19.18 9.41 -31.36
C GLU A 633 -19.45 8.74 -30.01
N GLY A 634 -20.54 9.10 -29.36
CA GLY A 634 -21.11 8.38 -28.21
C GLY A 634 -22.39 7.65 -28.61
N VAL A 635 -22.60 6.44 -28.09
CA VAL A 635 -23.82 5.65 -28.30
C VAL A 635 -24.28 5.09 -26.96
N ILE A 636 -25.57 5.22 -26.64
CA ILE A 636 -26.21 4.55 -25.49
C ILE A 636 -26.99 3.33 -26.00
N GLU A 637 -26.76 2.18 -25.39
CA GLU A 637 -27.38 0.89 -25.70
C GLU A 637 -28.08 0.30 -24.47
N ASP A 638 -29.15 -0.46 -24.70
CA ASP A 638 -29.79 -1.29 -23.66
C ASP A 638 -29.16 -2.68 -23.52
N LYS A 639 -29.69 -3.46 -22.57
CA LYS A 639 -29.33 -4.86 -22.30
C LYS A 639 -29.45 -5.81 -23.51
N ASP A 640 -30.20 -5.42 -24.53
CA ASP A 640 -30.49 -6.21 -25.73
C ASP A 640 -29.72 -5.67 -26.95
N GLY A 641 -28.80 -4.71 -26.74
CA GLY A 641 -27.99 -4.07 -27.78
C GLY A 641 -28.74 -3.03 -28.62
N GLN A 642 -29.93 -2.58 -28.21
CA GLN A 642 -30.67 -1.56 -28.96
C GLN A 642 -30.17 -0.16 -28.62
N VAL A 643 -29.80 0.59 -29.66
CA VAL A 643 -29.43 2.01 -29.51
C VAL A 643 -30.63 2.84 -29.03
N LEU A 644 -30.45 3.50 -27.89
CA LEU A 644 -31.42 4.41 -27.27
C LEU A 644 -31.13 5.86 -27.62
N ALA A 645 -29.86 6.26 -27.62
CA ALA A 645 -29.42 7.60 -27.99
C ALA A 645 -28.03 7.55 -28.64
N LYS A 646 -27.70 8.60 -29.40
CA LYS A 646 -26.38 8.84 -29.98
C LYS A 646 -25.97 10.28 -29.73
N ALA A 647 -24.67 10.56 -29.73
CA ALA A 647 -24.17 11.90 -29.91
C ALA A 647 -22.92 11.93 -30.81
N GLU A 648 -22.79 13.01 -31.57
CA GLU A 648 -21.56 13.37 -32.28
C GLU A 648 -20.94 14.58 -31.58
N SER A 649 -19.65 14.53 -31.26
CA SER A 649 -18.95 15.61 -30.58
C SER A 649 -17.67 16.02 -31.30
N LEU A 650 -17.27 17.28 -31.03
CA LEU A 650 -15.93 17.77 -31.29
C LEU A 650 -15.33 18.27 -29.97
N TYR A 651 -14.19 17.71 -29.58
CA TYR A 651 -13.37 18.22 -28.49
C TYR A 651 -12.14 18.92 -29.05
N VAL A 652 -11.72 20.00 -28.38
CA VAL A 652 -10.58 20.82 -28.80
C VAL A 652 -9.58 20.92 -27.65
N LYS A 653 -8.29 20.64 -27.95
CA LYS A 653 -7.21 20.95 -27.02
C LYS A 653 -7.00 22.46 -26.93
N VAL A 654 -7.16 23.01 -25.73
CA VAL A 654 -6.93 24.43 -25.43
C VAL A 654 -5.45 24.77 -25.64
N LYS A 655 -5.15 25.94 -26.24
CA LYS A 655 -3.79 26.49 -26.27
C LYS A 655 -3.48 27.07 -24.88
N GLU A 656 -2.33 26.73 -24.31
CA GLU A 656 -1.78 27.51 -23.20
C GLU A 656 -1.42 28.91 -23.73
N LYS A 657 -1.75 29.98 -22.98
CA LYS A 657 -1.18 31.30 -23.23
C LYS A 657 0.27 31.28 -22.74
N LEU A 658 1.20 31.68 -23.61
CA LEU A 658 2.64 31.85 -23.32
C LEU A 658 2.88 33.05 -22.39
#